data_AF-A0A5N5HJ09-F1
#
_entry.id   AF-A0A5N5HJ09-F1
#
_cell.length_a   1.000
_cell.length_b   1.000
_cell.length_c   1.000
_cell.angle_alpha   90.00
_cell.angle_beta   90.00
_cell.angle_gamma   90.00
#
_symmetry.space_group_name_H-M   'P 1'
#
loop_
_entity.id
_entity.type
_entity.pdbx_description
1 polymer ?
#
loop_
_entity_poly.entity_id
_entity_poly.type
_entity_poly.pdbx_seq_one_letter_code
_entity_poly.pdbx_strand_id
1 'polypeptide(L)'
;MCDDISIKMINAFGLQDMSKYEDELKNSLLYELEKLFVASNSSLSKHHLPIPSKDVIDRLKNRSLREELNYDTESLKEQHSQLVAQLNREQKIVYDSVIKVVDHNKPGMFFVHRHGGTGKTFLWTTIIAKIRLENHIVLAVALSGIASLLLPGGRTAHSRFKIPISITDCSLCEIKKGTHLAQLISDAALIVWDEAPMNHKQCFETLDRSLRDVLKGSKPGFDDLPFGGKPILFGGDFRQILHIVPNGTKADIVEASLTSYYLWPSLTIFFLKENMRLSKTDKFRVIRNRTSSKIVPHDAMLELNKNTSIVPVEKPNQVIPMHWFNLIEFDNLDQRVDKDVHLTDVFGCLMALQPIENITVQNIRLEKKRDLQLQNTRGEQVTVTLWAETATNFQEDALKSLSPPVFIVLTSLKVKKYKGKPVLGTTGSTVCIFNPDIPLLSEYEQNTTNVDSEQKTIAELLLLDPTLNKNTSFMCQATIVDYDLTNGWWYKSCPYCHKSVRNTNGTFQCFEHGLLKKMPEPWFKMNFIVDDATNQLNFLVIGRTAEKLLGISCLSLVIEEGYDDSSVLPPQLQKLVHSTKKFLLRFGNQNNEFGNTDFVVHGIIEEQTSVEPKLSSIVPRTPAKNIGKQVIDATTPLPFTTLESQTQQIQSAATNKGVKRTLFVENEPSKAHSKHDEGSQPLSTNSTRISAEFSNLVVPKVEPADKSLISALRSRSQAKKIKDSIGDVHSPNK
;
A
#
# COMPACT_ATOMS: atom_id res chain seq x y z
N MET A 1 58.52 -23.99 -8.70
CA MET A 1 57.95 -23.60 -7.38
C MET A 1 57.86 -22.10 -7.20
N CYS A 2 58.94 -21.32 -7.35
CA CYS A 2 58.85 -19.86 -7.29
C CYS A 2 57.91 -19.32 -8.40
N ASP A 3 58.06 -19.82 -9.63
CA ASP A 3 57.23 -19.39 -10.77
C ASP A 3 55.75 -19.77 -10.60
N ASP A 4 55.44 -20.94 -10.04
CA ASP A 4 54.05 -21.34 -9.75
C ASP A 4 53.40 -20.50 -8.65
N ILE A 5 54.18 -20.04 -7.66
CA ILE A 5 53.68 -19.17 -6.58
C ILE A 5 53.49 -17.75 -7.12
N SER A 6 54.40 -17.26 -7.95
CA SER A 6 54.26 -16.01 -8.69
C SER A 6 53.02 -16.03 -9.59
N ILE A 7 52.81 -17.11 -10.36
CA ILE A 7 51.63 -17.28 -11.23
C ILE A 7 50.33 -17.38 -10.41
N LYS A 8 50.33 -18.11 -9.29
CA LYS A 8 49.16 -18.19 -8.39
C LYS A 8 48.85 -16.86 -7.71
N MET A 9 49.85 -16.05 -7.37
CA MET A 9 49.64 -14.72 -6.79
C MET A 9 49.22 -13.68 -7.83
N ILE A 10 49.79 -13.70 -9.05
CA ILE A 10 49.35 -12.85 -10.18
C ILE A 10 47.89 -13.16 -10.53
N ASN A 11 47.51 -14.44 -10.60
CA ASN A 11 46.13 -14.84 -10.91
C ASN A 11 45.14 -14.59 -9.77
N ALA A 12 45.59 -14.59 -8.51
CA ALA A 12 44.73 -14.34 -7.36
C ALA A 12 44.55 -12.85 -7.03
N PHE A 13 45.52 -11.98 -7.39
CA PHE A 13 45.56 -10.58 -6.94
C PHE A 13 45.74 -9.53 -8.06
N GLY A 14 46.00 -9.94 -9.32
CA GLY A 14 45.98 -9.03 -10.47
C GLY A 14 47.07 -7.95 -10.50
N LEU A 15 48.28 -8.23 -9.98
CA LEU A 15 49.38 -7.28 -9.89
C LEU A 15 50.35 -7.39 -11.09
N GLN A 16 50.77 -6.25 -11.67
CA GLN A 16 51.60 -6.18 -12.89
C GLN A 16 53.10 -5.96 -12.65
N ASP A 17 53.55 -5.56 -11.44
CA ASP A 17 54.98 -5.30 -11.16
C ASP A 17 55.45 -6.01 -9.87
N MET A 18 56.25 -7.06 -10.06
CA MET A 18 56.73 -7.97 -9.00
C MET A 18 58.10 -7.58 -8.45
N SER A 19 58.75 -6.56 -9.00
CA SER A 19 60.13 -6.16 -8.64
C SER A 19 60.25 -5.57 -7.23
N LYS A 20 59.15 -5.04 -6.66
CA LYS A 20 59.11 -4.46 -5.30
C LYS A 20 58.91 -5.46 -4.16
N TYR A 21 58.57 -6.72 -4.46
CA TYR A 21 58.14 -7.71 -3.46
C TYR A 21 59.04 -8.95 -3.35
N GLU A 22 60.24 -8.94 -3.96
CA GLU A 22 61.14 -10.10 -4.00
C GLU A 22 61.48 -10.65 -2.61
N ASP A 23 61.76 -9.78 -1.64
CA ASP A 23 62.07 -10.20 -0.27
C ASP A 23 60.84 -10.77 0.47
N GLU A 24 59.64 -10.27 0.18
CA GLU A 24 58.40 -10.78 0.78
C GLU A 24 57.98 -12.13 0.15
N LEU A 25 58.13 -12.27 -1.18
CA LEU A 25 57.91 -13.51 -1.91
C LEU A 25 58.88 -14.60 -1.46
N LYS A 26 60.17 -14.25 -1.32
CA LYS A 26 61.21 -15.13 -0.81
C LYS A 26 60.86 -15.60 0.60
N ASN A 27 60.48 -14.69 1.50
CA ASN A 27 60.09 -15.06 2.86
C ASN A 27 58.80 -15.90 2.92
N SER A 28 57.82 -15.64 2.03
CA SER A 28 56.59 -16.44 1.93
C SER A 28 56.84 -17.85 1.38
N LEU A 29 57.71 -17.98 0.39
CA LEU A 29 58.15 -19.26 -0.17
C LEU A 29 58.89 -20.10 0.88
N LEU A 30 59.81 -19.49 1.62
CA LEU A 30 60.55 -20.15 2.69
C LEU A 30 59.59 -20.65 3.79
N TYR A 31 58.54 -19.89 4.12
CA TYR A 31 57.55 -20.35 5.09
C TYR A 31 56.71 -21.56 4.62
N GLU A 32 56.25 -21.57 3.35
CA GLU A 32 55.52 -22.73 2.81
C GLU A 32 56.42 -23.96 2.69
N LEU A 33 57.69 -23.77 2.35
CA LEU A 33 58.67 -24.86 2.39
C LEU A 33 58.88 -25.38 3.81
N GLU A 34 59.01 -24.52 4.82
CA GLU A 34 59.13 -24.94 6.23
C GLU A 34 57.93 -25.80 6.66
N LYS A 35 56.70 -25.45 6.27
CA LYS A 35 55.51 -26.27 6.56
C LYS A 35 55.61 -27.67 5.95
N LEU A 36 56.05 -27.77 4.70
CA LEU A 36 56.21 -29.05 4.00
C LEU A 36 57.33 -29.89 4.61
N PHE A 37 58.43 -29.25 5.01
CA PHE A 37 59.54 -29.91 5.70
C PHE A 37 59.14 -30.41 7.09
N VAL A 38 58.43 -29.60 7.88
CA VAL A 38 57.91 -30.00 9.21
C VAL A 38 56.91 -31.15 9.08
N ALA A 39 56.02 -31.12 8.09
CA ALA A 39 55.10 -32.23 7.80
C ALA A 39 55.83 -33.54 7.44
N SER A 40 57.09 -33.44 6.99
CA SER A 40 57.96 -34.56 6.63
C SER A 40 59.01 -34.87 7.71
N ASN A 41 58.84 -34.38 8.96
CA ASN A 41 59.81 -34.52 10.06
C ASN A 41 61.23 -33.97 9.75
N SER A 42 61.30 -32.90 8.97
CA SER A 42 62.51 -32.14 8.68
C SER A 42 62.31 -30.65 8.97
N SER A 43 63.31 -29.80 8.70
CA SER A 43 63.19 -28.34 8.74
C SER A 43 64.17 -27.69 7.77
N LEU A 44 63.93 -26.45 7.37
CA LEU A 44 64.86 -25.68 6.54
C LEU A 44 66.24 -25.55 7.20
N SER A 45 66.27 -25.45 8.53
CA SER A 45 67.53 -25.38 9.29
C SER A 45 68.39 -26.65 9.14
N LYS A 46 67.74 -27.81 8.99
CA LYS A 46 68.39 -29.12 8.76
C LYS A 46 68.94 -29.26 7.33
N HIS A 47 68.47 -28.45 6.39
CA HIS A 47 68.90 -28.45 4.98
C HIS A 47 69.75 -27.22 4.61
N HIS A 48 70.23 -26.44 5.60
CA HIS A 48 71.05 -25.23 5.41
C HIS A 48 70.41 -24.15 4.52
N LEU A 49 69.08 -24.08 4.50
CA LEU A 49 68.33 -23.07 3.76
C LEU A 49 68.07 -21.83 4.63
N PRO A 50 67.97 -20.62 4.02
CA PRO A 50 67.68 -19.39 4.76
C PRO A 50 66.33 -19.47 5.47
N ILE A 51 66.29 -19.03 6.73
CA ILE A 51 65.11 -19.06 7.60
C ILE A 51 64.36 -17.73 7.46
N PRO A 52 63.02 -17.71 7.40
CA PRO A 52 62.27 -16.47 7.38
C PRO A 52 62.52 -15.66 8.67
N SER A 53 62.56 -14.33 8.60
CA SER A 53 62.85 -13.48 9.77
C SER A 53 61.77 -13.63 10.87
N LYS A 54 62.15 -13.53 12.16
CA LYS A 54 61.22 -13.74 13.30
C LYS A 54 59.99 -12.81 13.27
N ASP A 55 60.19 -11.54 12.93
CA ASP A 55 59.10 -10.56 12.78
C ASP A 55 58.13 -10.94 11.64
N VAL A 56 58.68 -11.49 10.56
CA VAL A 56 57.89 -11.99 9.45
C VAL A 56 57.19 -13.27 9.88
N ILE A 57 57.81 -14.22 10.56
CA ILE A 57 57.14 -15.43 11.09
C ILE A 57 55.97 -15.10 12.02
N ASP A 58 56.10 -14.11 12.89
CA ASP A 58 55.03 -13.69 13.81
C ASP A 58 53.91 -12.93 13.09
N ARG A 59 54.23 -12.07 12.10
CA ARG A 59 53.23 -11.50 11.17
C ARG A 59 52.61 -12.56 10.27
N LEU A 60 53.37 -13.61 9.92
CA LEU A 60 52.99 -14.67 9.02
C LEU A 60 52.08 -15.72 9.72
N LYS A 61 52.26 -15.98 11.01
CA LYS A 61 51.36 -16.86 11.79
C LYS A 61 49.99 -16.23 12.04
N ASN A 62 49.91 -14.90 12.07
CA ASN A 62 48.69 -14.14 12.29
C ASN A 62 47.85 -13.98 11.01
N ARG A 63 47.26 -15.07 10.50
CA ARG A 63 46.34 -15.04 9.34
C ARG A 63 45.29 -13.91 9.45
N SER A 64 44.75 -13.69 10.64
CA SER A 64 43.73 -12.66 10.89
C SER A 64 44.25 -11.21 10.87
N LEU A 65 45.55 -10.97 11.10
CA LEU A 65 46.14 -9.64 10.90
C LEU A 65 46.43 -9.40 9.41
N ARG A 66 46.91 -10.41 8.69
CA ARG A 66 47.13 -10.30 7.24
C ARG A 66 45.84 -10.02 6.48
N GLU A 67 44.75 -10.70 6.82
CA GLU A 67 43.43 -10.47 6.19
C GLU A 67 42.92 -9.03 6.40
N GLU A 68 43.41 -8.32 7.43
CA GLU A 68 43.04 -6.94 7.77
C GLU A 68 44.09 -5.89 7.35
N LEU A 69 45.22 -6.29 6.78
CA LEU A 69 46.30 -5.40 6.33
C LEU A 69 46.67 -5.60 4.85
N ASN A 70 46.19 -6.68 4.22
CA ASN A 70 46.47 -6.99 2.82
C ASN A 70 45.46 -6.31 1.89
N TYR A 71 45.65 -5.02 1.64
CA TYR A 71 44.86 -4.24 0.69
C TYR A 71 45.78 -3.51 -0.28
N ASP A 72 45.34 -3.37 -1.53
CA ASP A 72 46.01 -2.51 -2.50
C ASP A 72 45.76 -1.03 -2.14
N THR A 73 46.81 -0.39 -1.62
CA THR A 73 46.79 1.00 -1.16
C THR A 73 46.47 1.98 -2.29
N GLU A 74 46.91 1.73 -3.53
CA GLU A 74 46.67 2.64 -4.65
C GLU A 74 45.21 2.57 -5.10
N SER A 75 44.68 1.37 -5.30
CA SER A 75 43.26 1.16 -5.62
C SER A 75 42.34 1.71 -4.52
N LEU A 76 42.68 1.47 -3.25
CA LEU A 76 41.88 1.94 -2.12
C LEU A 76 41.87 3.48 -2.02
N LYS A 77 42.95 4.15 -2.43
CA LYS A 77 43.07 5.62 -2.39
C LYS A 77 42.18 6.28 -3.43
N GLU A 78 42.15 5.72 -4.63
CA GLU A 78 41.25 6.18 -5.68
C GLU A 78 39.78 5.96 -5.30
N GLN A 79 39.46 4.75 -4.82
CA GLN A 79 38.11 4.43 -4.33
C GLN A 79 37.68 5.38 -3.21
N HIS A 80 38.52 5.58 -2.19
CA HIS A 80 38.22 6.48 -1.08
C HIS A 80 37.95 7.91 -1.55
N SER A 81 38.77 8.44 -2.45
CA SER A 81 38.61 9.80 -2.99
C SER A 81 37.25 9.97 -3.69
N GLN A 82 36.85 8.97 -4.48
CA GLN A 82 35.54 8.96 -5.15
C GLN A 82 34.38 8.81 -4.16
N LEU A 83 34.54 7.98 -3.12
CA LEU A 83 33.51 7.74 -2.11
C LEU A 83 33.26 8.97 -1.23
N VAL A 84 34.33 9.65 -0.78
CA VAL A 84 34.23 10.87 0.04
C VAL A 84 33.55 12.00 -0.72
N ALA A 85 33.84 12.16 -2.00
CA ALA A 85 33.20 13.19 -2.85
C ALA A 85 31.68 12.99 -2.98
N GLN A 86 31.18 11.76 -2.80
CA GLN A 86 29.77 11.42 -2.91
C GLN A 86 29.02 11.42 -1.58
N LEU A 87 29.68 11.70 -0.45
CA LEU A 87 29.02 11.78 0.85
C LEU A 87 28.09 13.00 0.91
N ASN A 88 26.87 12.79 1.37
CA ASN A 88 25.98 13.91 1.68
C ASN A 88 26.43 14.64 2.96
N ARG A 89 25.83 15.81 3.23
CA ARG A 89 26.23 16.67 4.35
C ARG A 89 26.19 15.94 5.70
N GLU A 90 25.18 15.12 5.94
CA GLU A 90 24.98 14.44 7.23
C GLU A 90 25.96 13.28 7.39
N GLN A 91 26.18 12.51 6.33
CA GLN A 91 27.19 11.47 6.28
C GLN A 91 28.60 12.04 6.49
N LYS A 92 28.88 13.20 5.90
CA LYS A 92 30.17 13.89 6.07
C LYS A 92 30.40 14.31 7.53
N ILE A 93 29.38 14.80 8.24
CA ILE A 93 29.47 15.12 9.67
C ILE A 93 29.84 13.87 10.49
N VAL A 94 29.22 12.72 10.20
CA VAL A 94 29.55 11.45 10.87
C VAL A 94 30.98 11.04 10.54
N TYR A 95 31.34 11.05 9.26
CA TYR A 95 32.68 10.72 8.78
C TYR A 95 33.75 11.57 9.49
N ASP A 96 33.63 12.89 9.46
CA ASP A 96 34.59 13.81 10.07
C ASP A 96 34.69 13.60 11.58
N SER A 97 33.57 13.33 12.25
CA SER A 97 33.54 13.08 13.70
C SER A 97 34.25 11.78 14.08
N VAL A 98 34.02 10.70 13.32
CA VAL A 98 34.63 9.39 13.57
C VAL A 98 36.12 9.42 13.26
N ILE A 99 36.52 9.96 12.09
CA ILE A 99 37.93 10.07 11.70
C ILE A 99 38.71 10.92 12.71
N LYS A 100 38.14 12.05 13.17
CA LYS A 100 38.77 12.88 14.21
C LYS A 100 39.05 12.09 15.50
N VAL A 101 38.14 11.23 15.94
CA VAL A 101 38.36 10.41 17.15
C VAL A 101 39.47 9.38 16.94
N VAL A 102 39.49 8.75 15.76
CA VAL A 102 40.52 7.78 15.38
C VAL A 102 41.90 8.44 15.30
N ASP A 103 42.02 9.56 14.59
CA ASP A 103 43.30 10.28 14.40
C ASP A 103 43.89 10.77 15.73
N HIS A 104 43.05 11.24 16.65
CA HIS A 104 43.49 11.69 17.98
C HIS A 104 43.59 10.54 18.99
N ASN A 105 43.33 9.29 18.58
CA ASN A 105 43.38 8.11 19.42
C ASN A 105 42.55 8.24 20.71
N LYS A 106 41.38 8.90 20.60
CA LYS A 106 40.47 9.17 21.71
C LYS A 106 39.40 8.07 21.80
N PRO A 107 38.82 7.82 22.99
CA PRO A 107 37.63 7.00 23.10
C PRO A 107 36.44 7.68 22.42
N GLY A 108 35.52 6.91 21.85
CA GLY A 108 34.31 7.44 21.25
C GLY A 108 33.25 6.37 20.98
N MET A 109 32.00 6.68 21.29
CA MET A 109 30.87 5.79 21.06
C MET A 109 29.80 6.52 20.24
N PHE A 110 29.52 5.99 19.06
CA PHE A 110 28.62 6.62 18.10
C PHE A 110 27.51 5.68 17.67
N PHE A 111 26.31 6.22 17.44
CA PHE A 111 25.20 5.48 16.85
C PHE A 111 24.61 6.26 15.67
N VAL A 112 24.56 5.66 14.48
CA VAL A 112 23.95 6.27 13.29
C VAL A 112 22.57 5.68 13.06
N HIS A 113 21.55 6.51 13.30
CA HIS A 113 20.15 6.12 13.24
C HIS A 113 19.46 6.63 11.97
N ARG A 114 18.88 5.73 11.14
CA ARG A 114 17.76 6.06 10.23
C ARG A 114 17.23 4.87 9.41
N HIS A 115 16.15 5.15 8.66
CA HIS A 115 15.49 4.31 7.65
C HIS A 115 16.46 3.55 6.73
N GLY A 116 16.04 2.41 6.21
CA GLY A 116 16.69 1.75 5.07
C GLY A 116 16.89 2.69 3.87
N GLY A 117 18.02 2.55 3.18
CA GLY A 117 18.32 3.30 1.95
C GLY A 117 19.11 4.60 2.13
N THR A 118 19.48 5.01 3.34
CA THR A 118 20.24 6.26 3.58
C THR A 118 21.75 6.15 3.41
N GLY A 119 22.23 5.07 2.79
CA GLY A 119 23.66 4.87 2.55
C GLY A 119 24.50 4.61 3.80
N LYS A 120 23.98 3.95 4.84
CA LYS A 120 24.78 3.57 6.04
C LYS A 120 25.97 2.69 5.67
N THR A 121 25.73 1.61 4.93
CA THR A 121 26.78 0.71 4.42
C THR A 121 27.78 1.45 3.55
N PHE A 122 27.32 2.39 2.72
CA PHE A 122 28.20 3.25 1.93
C PHE A 122 29.13 4.08 2.83
N LEU A 123 28.59 4.71 3.87
CA LEU A 123 29.37 5.45 4.86
C LEU A 123 30.37 4.55 5.61
N TRP A 124 29.98 3.32 6.00
CA TRP A 124 30.88 2.34 6.62
C TRP A 124 32.06 2.03 5.71
N THR A 125 31.79 1.72 4.43
CA THR A 125 32.84 1.46 3.44
C THR A 125 33.78 2.64 3.29
N THR A 126 33.28 3.88 3.26
CA THR A 126 34.12 5.08 3.15
C THR A 126 35.02 5.29 4.37
N ILE A 127 34.50 5.10 5.58
CA ILE A 127 35.29 5.21 6.83
C ILE A 127 36.34 4.10 6.90
N ILE A 128 35.95 2.86 6.61
CA ILE A 128 36.86 1.70 6.61
C ILE A 128 37.99 1.92 5.60
N ALA A 129 37.68 2.40 4.40
CA ALA A 129 38.69 2.71 3.38
C ALA A 129 39.68 3.77 3.86
N LYS A 130 39.21 4.87 4.49
CA LYS A 130 40.09 5.93 5.01
C LYS A 130 41.10 5.41 6.03
N ILE A 131 40.63 4.62 6.99
CA ILE A 131 41.46 4.15 8.11
C ILE A 131 42.44 3.08 7.60
N ARG A 132 42.01 2.19 6.69
CA ARG A 132 42.88 1.20 6.08
C ARG A 132 43.96 1.82 5.18
N LEU A 133 43.69 2.96 4.55
CA LEU A 133 44.71 3.73 3.82
C LEU A 133 45.85 4.25 4.70
N GLU A 134 45.60 4.42 5.99
CA GLU A 134 46.62 4.79 6.98
C GLU A 134 47.28 3.56 7.63
N ASN A 135 47.11 2.38 7.04
CA ASN A 135 47.60 1.10 7.56
C ASN A 135 47.07 0.75 8.96
N HIS A 136 45.88 1.24 9.29
CA HIS A 136 45.20 0.91 10.54
C HIS A 136 44.13 -0.17 10.34
N ILE A 137 43.92 -0.97 11.37
CA ILE A 137 42.98 -2.10 11.35
C ILE A 137 41.58 -1.63 11.74
N VAL A 138 40.56 -2.04 10.99
CA VAL A 138 39.14 -1.82 11.32
C VAL A 138 38.42 -3.15 11.41
N LEU A 139 37.77 -3.40 12.55
CA LEU A 139 36.97 -4.61 12.74
C LEU A 139 35.51 -4.34 12.37
N ALA A 140 35.14 -4.70 11.15
CA ALA A 140 33.76 -4.63 10.68
C ALA A 140 32.96 -5.88 11.10
N VAL A 141 31.86 -5.68 11.81
CA VAL A 141 30.97 -6.76 12.27
C VAL A 141 29.50 -6.45 12.00
N ALA A 142 28.70 -7.51 11.91
CA ALA A 142 27.24 -7.43 11.87
C ALA A 142 26.59 -8.60 12.62
N LEU A 143 25.27 -8.56 12.84
CA LEU A 143 24.55 -9.70 13.42
C LEU A 143 24.56 -10.91 12.47
N SER A 144 24.03 -10.73 11.26
CA SER A 144 23.83 -11.79 10.26
C SER A 144 25.05 -11.95 9.36
N GLY A 145 25.33 -13.19 8.94
CA GLY A 145 26.37 -13.48 7.96
C GLY A 145 26.14 -12.70 6.66
N ILE A 146 24.90 -12.58 6.20
CA ILE A 146 24.56 -11.85 4.97
C ILE A 146 24.87 -10.36 5.09
N ALA A 147 24.55 -9.74 6.23
CA ALA A 147 24.87 -8.33 6.46
C ALA A 147 26.38 -8.09 6.53
N SER A 148 27.13 -9.03 7.13
CA SER A 148 28.60 -8.90 7.21
C SER A 148 29.29 -8.96 5.85
N LEU A 149 28.73 -9.66 4.86
CA LEU A 149 29.28 -9.72 3.50
C LEU A 149 29.25 -8.38 2.77
N LEU A 150 28.38 -7.45 3.19
CA LEU A 150 28.27 -6.11 2.59
C LEU A 150 29.35 -5.15 3.11
N LEU A 151 30.09 -5.53 4.15
CA LEU A 151 31.16 -4.74 4.73
C LEU A 151 32.53 -5.28 4.28
N PRO A 152 33.50 -4.41 3.92
CA PRO A 152 34.84 -4.85 3.58
C PRO A 152 35.53 -5.61 4.73
N GLY A 153 35.79 -6.91 4.57
CA GLY A 153 36.36 -7.76 5.63
C GLY A 153 35.38 -8.09 6.77
N GLY A 154 34.08 -7.88 6.55
CA GLY A 154 33.06 -8.08 7.56
C GLY A 154 32.94 -9.53 8.04
N ARG A 155 32.65 -9.70 9.34
CA ARG A 155 32.30 -11.00 9.95
C ARG A 155 31.08 -10.87 10.85
N THR A 156 30.49 -11.98 11.25
CA THR A 156 29.48 -11.93 12.32
C THR A 156 30.12 -11.56 13.65
N ALA A 157 29.45 -10.76 14.48
CA ALA A 157 29.96 -10.35 15.79
C ALA A 157 30.29 -11.57 16.68
N HIS A 158 29.43 -12.59 16.66
CA HIS A 158 29.65 -13.86 17.37
C HIS A 158 30.94 -14.55 16.91
N SER A 159 31.20 -14.61 15.60
CA SER A 159 32.41 -15.24 15.05
C SER A 159 33.68 -14.45 15.38
N ARG A 160 33.63 -13.12 15.21
CA ARG A 160 34.78 -12.23 15.40
C ARG A 160 35.20 -12.16 16.86
N PHE A 161 34.25 -12.01 17.77
CA PHE A 161 34.53 -11.79 19.19
C PHE A 161 34.31 -13.01 20.07
N LYS A 162 33.94 -14.17 19.51
CA LYS A 162 33.64 -15.39 20.27
C LYS A 162 32.61 -15.15 21.38
N ILE A 163 31.54 -14.43 21.03
CA ILE A 163 30.41 -14.18 21.92
C ILE A 163 29.66 -15.51 22.10
N PRO A 164 29.41 -15.97 23.34
CA PRO A 164 28.62 -17.18 23.60
C PRO A 164 27.21 -17.06 23.02
N ILE A 165 26.63 -18.18 22.55
CA ILE A 165 25.26 -18.21 22.03
C ILE A 165 24.24 -18.07 23.17
N SER A 166 24.50 -18.71 24.30
CA SER A 166 23.72 -18.59 25.54
C SER A 166 24.35 -17.54 26.44
N ILE A 167 23.78 -16.34 26.46
CA ILE A 167 24.32 -15.20 27.21
C ILE A 167 23.56 -15.06 28.53
N THR A 168 24.31 -14.86 29.61
CA THR A 168 23.81 -14.50 30.95
C THR A 168 24.38 -13.15 31.37
N ASP A 169 23.82 -12.54 32.40
CA ASP A 169 24.24 -11.21 32.88
C ASP A 169 25.69 -11.17 33.34
N CYS A 170 26.36 -12.32 33.57
CA CYS A 170 27.78 -12.44 33.94
C CYS A 170 28.69 -13.00 32.84
N SER A 171 28.17 -13.22 31.62
CA SER A 171 28.94 -13.83 30.53
C SER A 171 30.11 -12.98 30.04
N LEU A 172 31.18 -13.67 29.62
CA LEU A 172 32.36 -13.09 28.97
C LEU A 172 32.56 -13.77 27.61
N CYS A 173 33.15 -13.04 26.67
CA CYS A 173 33.63 -13.59 25.41
C CYS A 173 34.81 -14.52 25.65
N GLU A 174 34.96 -15.55 24.82
CA GLU A 174 36.11 -16.47 24.89
C GLU A 174 37.38 -15.85 24.27
N ILE A 175 37.74 -14.63 24.71
CA ILE A 175 38.93 -13.89 24.28
C ILE A 175 39.92 -13.87 25.46
N LYS A 176 41.00 -14.64 25.36
CA LYS A 176 42.06 -14.66 26.39
C LYS A 176 43.15 -13.65 26.08
N LYS A 177 43.69 -13.00 27.12
CA LYS A 177 44.89 -12.14 27.01
C LYS A 177 46.06 -12.91 26.40
N GLY A 178 46.87 -12.24 25.60
CA GLY A 178 48.03 -12.84 24.91
C GLY A 178 47.66 -13.75 23.72
N THR A 179 46.38 -13.87 23.36
CA THR A 179 45.99 -14.55 22.11
C THR A 179 46.12 -13.63 20.90
N HIS A 180 46.27 -14.22 19.72
CA HIS A 180 46.28 -13.50 18.44
C HIS A 180 45.02 -12.63 18.23
N LEU A 181 43.86 -13.06 18.72
CA LEU A 181 42.63 -12.27 18.65
C LEU A 181 42.66 -11.06 19.61
N ALA A 182 43.17 -11.23 20.82
CA ALA A 182 43.35 -10.12 21.76
C ALA A 182 44.31 -9.06 21.19
N GLN A 183 45.40 -9.50 20.55
CA GLN A 183 46.33 -8.59 19.86
C GLN A 183 45.65 -7.85 18.71
N LEU A 184 44.89 -8.55 17.87
CA LEU A 184 44.14 -7.94 16.76
C LEU A 184 43.16 -6.86 17.25
N ILE A 185 42.47 -7.10 18.35
CA ILE A 185 41.52 -6.15 18.96
C ILE A 185 42.27 -4.96 19.58
N SER A 186 43.43 -5.20 20.20
CA SER A 186 44.30 -4.15 20.71
C SER A 186 44.76 -3.22 19.59
N ASP A 187 45.19 -3.78 18.47
CA ASP A 187 45.73 -3.05 17.31
C ASP A 187 44.65 -2.40 16.44
N ALA A 188 43.39 -2.84 16.55
CA ALA A 188 42.27 -2.24 15.84
C ALA A 188 42.05 -0.77 16.22
N ALA A 189 41.95 0.13 15.25
CA ALA A 189 41.69 1.55 15.49
C ALA A 189 40.19 1.83 15.70
N LEU A 190 39.31 1.04 15.07
CA LEU A 190 37.86 1.22 15.12
C LEU A 190 37.13 -0.13 15.05
N ILE A 191 36.02 -0.25 15.76
CA ILE A 191 35.03 -1.33 15.58
C ILE A 191 33.77 -0.74 14.94
N VAL A 192 33.36 -1.28 13.80
CA VAL A 192 32.10 -0.90 13.13
C VAL A 192 31.11 -2.04 13.29
N TRP A 193 29.94 -1.75 13.83
CA TRP A 193 28.88 -2.75 14.07
C TRP A 193 27.60 -2.38 13.33
N ASP A 194 27.35 -3.05 12.20
CA ASP A 194 26.17 -2.84 11.38
C ASP A 194 24.99 -3.73 11.83
N GLU A 195 23.78 -3.24 11.64
CA GLU A 195 22.53 -3.83 12.13
C GLU A 195 22.52 -4.13 13.65
N ALA A 196 23.16 -3.26 14.43
CA ALA A 196 23.25 -3.36 15.89
C ALA A 196 21.89 -3.49 16.61
N PRO A 197 20.80 -2.80 16.20
CA PRO A 197 19.47 -2.98 16.81
C PRO A 197 18.92 -4.41 16.79
N MET A 198 19.42 -5.26 15.89
CA MET A 198 18.98 -6.65 15.81
C MET A 198 19.66 -7.56 16.84
N ASN A 199 20.72 -7.11 17.53
CA ASN A 199 21.41 -7.86 18.58
C ASN A 199 20.76 -7.64 19.96
N HIS A 200 20.81 -8.67 20.80
CA HIS A 200 20.40 -8.57 22.20
C HIS A 200 21.35 -7.62 22.96
N LYS A 201 20.82 -6.80 23.89
CA LYS A 201 21.65 -5.85 24.67
C LYS A 201 22.85 -6.53 25.34
N GLN A 202 22.65 -7.76 25.83
CA GLN A 202 23.68 -8.53 26.52
C GLN A 202 24.88 -8.88 25.63
N CYS A 203 24.74 -8.91 24.30
CA CYS A 203 25.88 -9.07 23.39
C CYS A 203 26.87 -7.91 23.52
N PHE A 204 26.35 -6.68 23.67
CA PHE A 204 27.16 -5.48 23.83
C PHE A 204 27.78 -5.41 25.22
N GLU A 205 27.01 -5.76 26.26
CA GLU A 205 27.48 -5.83 27.66
C GLU A 205 28.58 -6.87 27.84
N THR A 206 28.42 -8.05 27.24
CA THR A 206 29.40 -9.13 27.26
C THR A 206 30.69 -8.71 26.55
N LEU A 207 30.56 -8.07 25.38
CA LEU A 207 31.73 -7.57 24.65
C LEU A 207 32.45 -6.48 25.45
N ASP A 208 31.72 -5.50 25.98
CA ASP A 208 32.27 -4.40 26.78
C ASP A 208 33.12 -4.93 27.94
N ARG A 209 32.59 -5.83 28.75
CA ARG A 209 33.33 -6.43 29.87
C ARG A 209 34.57 -7.17 29.42
N SER A 210 34.45 -7.93 28.34
CA SER A 210 35.57 -8.70 27.79
C SER A 210 36.67 -7.79 27.26
N LEU A 211 36.31 -6.69 26.59
CA LEU A 211 37.28 -5.72 26.07
C LEU A 211 37.94 -4.92 27.19
N ARG A 212 37.21 -4.52 28.23
CA ARG A 212 37.79 -3.89 29.41
C ARG A 212 38.81 -4.79 30.09
N ASP A 213 38.50 -6.08 30.23
CA ASP A 213 39.50 -7.02 30.77
C ASP A 213 40.69 -7.15 29.81
N VAL A 214 40.46 -7.55 28.55
CA VAL A 214 41.52 -7.85 27.57
C VAL A 214 42.45 -6.66 27.33
N LEU A 215 41.93 -5.43 27.29
CA LEU A 215 42.68 -4.19 27.04
C LEU A 215 43.18 -3.50 28.32
N LYS A 216 42.96 -4.12 29.49
CA LYS A 216 43.41 -3.57 30.77
C LYS A 216 44.93 -3.40 30.79
N GLY A 217 45.39 -2.21 31.14
CA GLY A 217 46.80 -1.85 31.19
C GLY A 217 47.43 -1.56 29.83
N SER A 218 46.67 -1.62 28.73
CA SER A 218 47.19 -1.26 27.40
C SER A 218 47.45 0.24 27.26
N LYS A 219 46.62 1.09 27.89
CA LYS A 219 46.80 2.55 27.92
C LYS A 219 46.39 3.12 29.29
N PRO A 220 47.21 4.00 29.89
CA PRO A 220 46.88 4.61 31.17
C PRO A 220 45.63 5.48 31.05
N GLY A 221 44.64 5.27 31.93
CA GLY A 221 43.37 6.00 31.96
C GLY A 221 42.25 5.44 31.07
N PHE A 222 42.47 4.31 30.39
CA PHE A 222 41.47 3.68 29.51
C PHE A 222 40.77 2.46 30.12
N ASP A 223 41.27 1.95 31.26
CA ASP A 223 40.83 0.69 31.87
C ASP A 223 39.35 0.70 32.29
N ASP A 224 38.86 1.84 32.82
CA ASP A 224 37.48 1.98 33.27
C ASP A 224 36.54 2.51 32.19
N LEU A 225 37.07 2.84 31.01
CA LEU A 225 36.26 3.33 29.90
C LEU A 225 35.48 2.20 29.24
N PRO A 226 34.28 2.50 28.69
CA PRO A 226 33.57 1.58 27.83
C PRO A 226 34.45 0.91 26.78
N PHE A 227 34.31 -0.41 26.65
CA PHE A 227 35.05 -1.26 25.72
C PHE A 227 36.59 -1.11 25.82
N GLY A 228 37.12 -0.81 27.00
CA GLY A 228 38.55 -0.53 27.20
C GLY A 228 39.02 0.72 26.45
N GLY A 229 38.09 1.66 26.25
CA GLY A 229 38.28 2.91 25.49
C GLY A 229 38.46 2.72 23.98
N LYS A 230 38.15 1.54 23.43
CA LYS A 230 38.14 1.30 21.99
C LYS A 230 37.00 2.08 21.32
N PRO A 231 37.25 2.84 20.24
CA PRO A 231 36.18 3.53 19.51
C PRO A 231 35.21 2.54 18.86
N ILE A 232 33.91 2.78 19.01
CA ILE A 232 32.85 1.96 18.40
C ILE A 232 31.83 2.81 17.65
N LEU A 233 31.50 2.36 16.45
CA LEU A 233 30.51 2.94 15.57
C LEU A 233 29.39 1.94 15.29
N PHE A 234 28.23 2.19 15.91
CA PHE A 234 27.03 1.38 15.74
C PHE A 234 26.15 1.91 14.61
N GLY A 235 25.55 1.00 13.86
CA GLY A 235 24.65 1.28 12.75
C GLY A 235 23.37 0.47 12.81
N GLY A 236 22.25 1.06 12.42
CA GLY A 236 21.04 0.27 12.16
C GLY A 236 19.74 1.09 12.07
N ASP A 237 18.64 0.36 11.96
CA ASP A 237 17.28 0.91 11.89
C ASP A 237 16.31 0.10 12.75
N PHE A 238 15.83 0.70 13.83
CA PHE A 238 14.91 0.08 14.77
C PHE A 238 13.54 -0.33 14.17
N ARG A 239 13.25 0.05 12.92
CA ARG A 239 11.99 -0.29 12.23
C ARG A 239 12.08 -1.47 11.27
N GLN A 240 13.27 -2.00 11.00
CA GLN A 240 13.40 -3.09 10.03
C GLN A 240 12.92 -4.40 10.64
N ILE A 241 13.69 -5.00 11.55
CA ILE A 241 13.34 -6.26 12.20
C ILE A 241 13.78 -6.16 13.67
N LEU A 242 12.85 -6.40 14.58
CA LEU A 242 13.09 -6.45 16.02
C LEU A 242 13.84 -7.72 16.42
N HIS A 243 14.53 -7.69 17.56
CA HIS A 243 15.06 -8.91 18.15
C HIS A 243 13.93 -9.91 18.44
N ILE A 244 14.15 -11.18 18.08
CA ILE A 244 13.20 -12.26 18.36
C ILE A 244 13.42 -12.71 19.80
N VAL A 245 12.48 -12.40 20.69
CA VAL A 245 12.40 -12.98 22.04
C VAL A 245 11.31 -14.07 22.00
N PRO A 246 11.66 -15.37 21.98
CA PRO A 246 10.67 -16.43 21.94
C PRO A 246 9.71 -16.33 23.12
N ASN A 247 8.40 -16.28 22.84
CA ASN A 247 7.34 -16.12 23.85
C ASN A 247 7.44 -14.85 24.72
N GLY A 248 8.25 -13.87 24.31
CA GLY A 248 8.43 -12.61 25.05
C GLY A 248 7.27 -11.64 24.88
N THR A 249 6.99 -10.88 25.94
CA THR A 249 6.09 -9.74 25.95
C THR A 249 6.72 -8.53 25.25
N LYS A 250 5.92 -7.48 25.04
CA LYS A 250 6.42 -6.18 24.57
C LYS A 250 7.51 -5.62 25.49
N ALA A 251 7.34 -5.77 26.80
CA ALA A 251 8.33 -5.32 27.79
C ALA A 251 9.65 -6.07 27.59
N ASP A 252 9.60 -7.40 27.41
CA ASP A 252 10.79 -8.23 27.21
C ASP A 252 11.56 -7.85 25.94
N ILE A 253 10.85 -7.52 24.85
CA ILE A 253 11.48 -7.06 23.59
C ILE A 253 12.15 -5.70 23.79
N VAL A 254 11.51 -4.78 24.52
CA VAL A 254 12.09 -3.47 24.81
C VAL A 254 13.30 -3.62 25.72
N GLU A 255 13.20 -4.45 26.76
CA GLU A 255 14.29 -4.73 27.69
C GLU A 255 15.48 -5.39 27.00
N ALA A 256 15.24 -6.29 26.04
CA ALA A 256 16.26 -6.95 25.23
C ALA A 256 16.96 -6.02 24.23
N SER A 257 16.38 -4.86 23.92
CA SER A 257 16.85 -3.98 22.86
C SER A 257 18.08 -3.16 23.22
N LEU A 258 18.80 -2.70 22.20
CA LEU A 258 19.92 -1.77 22.35
C LEU A 258 19.52 -0.44 23.05
N THR A 259 18.26 -0.02 23.00
CA THR A 259 17.81 1.20 23.71
C THR A 259 17.76 1.04 25.23
N SER A 260 17.69 -0.20 25.71
CA SER A 260 17.75 -0.55 27.14
C SER A 260 19.17 -0.90 27.60
N TYR A 261 20.17 -0.72 26.74
CA TYR A 261 21.57 -0.92 27.06
C TYR A 261 22.07 0.17 28.01
N TYR A 262 22.84 -0.21 29.05
CA TYR A 262 23.25 0.74 30.09
C TYR A 262 24.16 1.88 29.58
N LEU A 263 24.88 1.69 28.46
CA LEU A 263 25.67 2.77 27.82
C LEU A 263 24.90 3.54 26.74
N TRP A 264 23.63 3.22 26.48
CA TRP A 264 22.81 3.93 25.50
C TRP A 264 22.75 5.46 25.74
N PRO A 265 22.68 5.97 26.99
CA PRO A 265 22.73 7.42 27.24
C PRO A 265 24.08 8.06 26.91
N SER A 266 25.16 7.28 26.88
CA SER A 266 26.53 7.75 26.60
C SER A 266 26.85 7.80 25.10
N LEU A 267 25.96 7.29 24.24
CA LEU A 267 26.16 7.27 22.79
C LEU A 267 25.92 8.65 22.17
N THR A 268 26.85 9.08 21.32
CA THR A 268 26.60 10.22 20.43
C THR A 268 25.79 9.77 19.22
N ILE A 269 24.56 10.25 19.11
CA ILE A 269 23.60 9.80 18.09
C ILE A 269 23.57 10.77 16.90
N PHE A 270 23.77 10.22 15.70
CA PHE A 270 23.63 10.93 14.43
C PHE A 270 22.41 10.44 13.64
N PHE A 271 21.76 11.34 12.91
CA PHE A 271 20.62 11.04 12.06
C PHE A 271 20.94 11.36 10.60
N LEU A 272 20.77 10.39 9.71
CA LEU A 272 20.88 10.62 8.27
C LEU A 272 19.54 11.12 7.72
N LYS A 273 19.51 12.23 6.99
CA LYS A 273 18.34 12.91 6.37
C LYS A 273 17.89 12.33 5.03
N GLU A 274 18.87 11.95 4.22
CA GLU A 274 18.65 11.69 2.81
C GLU A 274 18.55 10.19 2.51
N ASN A 275 17.56 9.78 1.71
CA ASN A 275 17.48 8.40 1.20
C ASN A 275 18.24 8.32 -0.12
N MET A 276 19.45 7.77 -0.10
CA MET A 276 20.32 7.67 -1.27
C MET A 276 19.95 6.55 -2.24
N ARG A 277 19.23 5.52 -1.77
CA ARG A 277 18.72 4.45 -2.62
C ARG A 277 17.59 4.94 -3.53
N LEU A 278 16.85 5.95 -3.08
CA LEU A 278 15.80 6.62 -3.85
C LEU A 278 16.27 7.96 -4.45
N SER A 279 17.31 8.62 -3.90
CA SER A 279 17.73 9.96 -4.37
C SER A 279 18.57 9.94 -5.65
N LYS A 280 19.24 8.83 -5.99
CA LYS A 280 19.79 8.65 -7.33
C LYS A 280 18.71 8.01 -8.22
N THR A 281 18.11 8.82 -9.08
CA THR A 281 17.20 8.47 -10.19
C THR A 281 15.76 8.08 -9.85
N ASP A 282 15.12 8.80 -8.94
CA ASP A 282 13.65 8.82 -8.97
C ASP A 282 13.19 9.66 -10.17
N LYS A 283 12.84 8.96 -11.27
CA LYS A 283 12.20 9.56 -12.45
C LYS A 283 10.98 10.40 -12.04
N PHE A 284 10.32 10.08 -10.93
CA PHE A 284 9.18 10.82 -10.37
C PHE A 284 9.23 10.74 -8.83
N ARG A 285 8.62 11.70 -8.13
CA ARG A 285 8.55 11.69 -6.66
C ARG A 285 7.20 11.16 -6.19
N VAL A 286 7.18 10.38 -5.11
CA VAL A 286 5.94 10.02 -4.41
C VAL A 286 5.74 11.00 -3.26
N ILE A 287 4.64 11.75 -3.29
CA ILE A 287 4.30 12.74 -2.25
C ILE A 287 2.94 12.41 -1.62
N ARG A 288 2.66 12.97 -0.45
CA ARG A 288 1.35 12.81 0.20
C ARG A 288 0.27 13.50 -0.65
N ASN A 289 -0.86 12.85 -0.81
CA ASN A 289 -2.00 13.40 -1.53
C ASN A 289 -2.58 14.62 -0.78
N ARG A 290 -3.30 15.49 -1.51
CA ARG A 290 -3.91 16.71 -0.97
C ARG A 290 -4.87 16.37 0.17
N THR A 291 -5.02 17.26 1.14
CA THR A 291 -5.98 17.09 2.24
C THR A 291 -7.43 17.33 1.82
N SER A 292 -7.64 18.07 0.73
CA SER A 292 -8.94 18.34 0.11
C SER A 292 -8.86 18.22 -1.41
N SER A 293 -10.02 18.12 -2.05
CA SER A 293 -10.21 17.94 -3.49
C SER A 293 -9.45 16.73 -4.03
N LYS A 294 -9.43 15.61 -3.29
CA LYS A 294 -8.81 14.37 -3.73
C LYS A 294 -9.62 13.79 -4.89
N ILE A 295 -9.00 13.67 -6.06
CA ILE A 295 -9.59 12.99 -7.24
C ILE A 295 -9.70 11.49 -6.96
N VAL A 296 -8.63 10.89 -6.45
CA VAL A 296 -8.57 9.47 -6.08
C VAL A 296 -8.42 9.35 -4.57
N PRO A 297 -9.15 8.45 -3.89
CA PRO A 297 -9.06 8.24 -2.44
C PRO A 297 -7.80 7.44 -2.04
N HIS A 298 -6.63 7.90 -2.48
CA HIS A 298 -5.34 7.32 -2.14
C HIS A 298 -4.49 8.33 -1.35
N ASP A 299 -3.65 7.88 -0.43
CA ASP A 299 -2.87 8.76 0.45
C ASP A 299 -1.61 9.33 -0.19
N ALA A 300 -1.20 8.79 -1.33
CA ALA A 300 -0.06 9.24 -2.10
C ALA A 300 -0.45 9.67 -3.52
N MET A 301 0.27 10.66 -4.06
CA MET A 301 0.26 11.04 -5.47
C MET A 301 1.69 11.00 -6.04
N LEU A 302 1.78 10.97 -7.37
CA LEU A 302 3.05 11.10 -8.08
C LEU A 302 3.25 12.55 -8.51
N GLU A 303 4.42 13.10 -8.20
CA GLU A 303 4.90 14.37 -8.72
C GLU A 303 5.94 14.08 -9.81
N LEU A 304 5.57 14.38 -11.05
CA LEU A 304 6.48 14.26 -12.19
C LEU A 304 7.45 15.44 -12.17
N ASN A 305 8.71 15.16 -12.50
CA ASN A 305 9.78 16.14 -12.51
C ASN A 305 10.48 16.14 -13.88
N LYS A 306 11.43 17.06 -14.09
CA LYS A 306 12.18 17.19 -15.34
C LYS A 306 12.96 15.93 -15.76
N ASN A 307 13.17 14.98 -14.84
CA ASN A 307 13.82 13.70 -15.09
C ASN A 307 12.80 12.57 -15.32
N THR A 308 11.50 12.85 -15.33
CA THR A 308 10.45 11.87 -15.67
C THR A 308 10.46 11.59 -17.17
N SER A 309 10.72 10.33 -17.54
CA SER A 309 10.48 9.85 -18.90
C SER A 309 9.10 9.20 -18.99
N ILE A 310 8.21 9.73 -19.83
CA ILE A 310 6.94 9.09 -20.18
C ILE A 310 7.13 8.44 -21.55
N VAL A 311 6.96 7.13 -21.63
CA VAL A 311 7.12 6.35 -22.87
C VAL A 311 5.79 5.64 -23.15
N PRO A 312 5.18 5.82 -24.34
CA PRO A 312 3.99 5.08 -24.73
C PRO A 312 4.26 3.57 -24.75
N VAL A 313 3.32 2.78 -24.25
CA VAL A 313 3.42 1.31 -24.28
C VAL A 313 2.55 0.80 -25.41
N GLU A 314 3.16 0.28 -26.47
CA GLU A 314 2.43 -0.19 -27.67
C GLU A 314 1.66 -1.50 -27.43
N LYS A 315 2.15 -2.36 -26.52
CA LYS A 315 1.50 -3.62 -26.12
C LYS A 315 1.74 -3.90 -24.64
N PRO A 316 0.84 -3.50 -23.74
CA PRO A 316 1.01 -3.80 -22.33
C PRO A 316 0.84 -5.31 -22.10
N ASN A 317 1.76 -5.92 -21.33
CA ASN A 317 1.70 -7.35 -20.95
C ASN A 317 0.48 -7.70 -20.07
N GLN A 318 -0.30 -6.69 -19.67
CA GLN A 318 -1.53 -6.78 -18.88
C GLN A 318 -2.56 -5.82 -19.48
N VAL A 319 -3.85 -6.19 -19.41
CA VAL A 319 -4.94 -5.27 -19.78
C VAL A 319 -5.00 -4.17 -18.72
N ILE A 320 -4.48 -2.98 -19.04
CA ILE A 320 -4.61 -1.80 -18.19
C ILE A 320 -5.99 -1.18 -18.50
N PRO A 321 -6.90 -1.08 -17.51
CA PRO A 321 -8.19 -0.44 -17.73
C PRO A 321 -7.98 0.99 -18.20
N MET A 322 -8.61 1.36 -19.32
CA MET A 322 -8.54 2.73 -19.87
C MET A 322 -9.16 3.76 -18.92
N HIS A 323 -10.16 3.32 -18.13
CA HIS A 323 -10.91 4.17 -17.24
C HIS A 323 -11.10 3.51 -15.88
N TRP A 324 -11.11 4.34 -14.84
CA TRP A 324 -11.51 3.97 -13.49
C TRP A 324 -12.35 5.11 -12.94
N PHE A 325 -13.50 4.78 -12.35
CA PHE A 325 -14.48 5.75 -11.87
C PHE A 325 -14.85 5.43 -10.43
N ASN A 326 -14.96 6.46 -9.59
CA ASN A 326 -15.46 6.36 -8.24
C ASN A 326 -16.92 6.85 -8.18
N LEU A 327 -17.80 6.12 -8.87
CA LEU A 327 -19.19 6.52 -9.06
C LEU A 327 -19.95 6.53 -7.73
N ILE A 328 -20.79 7.55 -7.56
CA ILE A 328 -21.77 7.60 -6.48
C ILE A 328 -23.19 7.49 -7.05
N GLU A 329 -24.07 6.85 -6.28
CA GLU A 329 -25.50 6.88 -6.56
C GLU A 329 -26.12 8.23 -6.17
N PHE A 330 -27.16 8.64 -6.90
CA PHE A 330 -27.75 9.97 -6.72
C PHE A 330 -28.37 10.17 -5.32
N ASP A 331 -28.94 9.13 -4.73
CA ASP A 331 -29.47 9.16 -3.35
C ASP A 331 -28.42 9.44 -2.27
N ASN A 332 -27.15 9.14 -2.57
CA ASN A 332 -26.05 9.34 -1.64
C ASN A 332 -25.36 10.70 -1.82
N LEU A 333 -25.82 11.54 -2.76
CA LEU A 333 -25.23 12.86 -3.02
C LEU A 333 -25.34 13.79 -1.81
N ASP A 334 -26.43 13.73 -1.05
CA ASP A 334 -26.60 14.56 0.16
C ASP A 334 -25.50 14.32 1.21
N GLN A 335 -24.91 13.12 1.23
CA GLN A 335 -23.80 12.81 2.14
C GLN A 335 -22.50 13.54 1.78
N ARG A 336 -22.38 14.00 0.53
CA ARG A 336 -21.21 14.67 -0.05
C ARG A 336 -21.34 16.19 -0.11
N VAL A 337 -22.51 16.74 0.21
CA VAL A 337 -22.77 18.19 0.21
C VAL A 337 -21.75 18.90 1.11
N ASP A 338 -21.05 19.87 0.51
CA ASP A 338 -20.01 20.71 1.15
C ASP A 338 -18.85 19.91 1.77
N LYS A 339 -18.72 18.62 1.44
CA LYS A 339 -17.60 17.76 1.87
C LYS A 339 -16.58 17.61 0.74
N ASP A 340 -15.78 18.65 0.57
CA ASP A 340 -14.79 18.75 -0.50
C ASP A 340 -13.52 17.89 -0.28
N VAL A 341 -13.52 16.90 0.62
CA VAL A 341 -12.32 16.05 0.86
C VAL A 341 -12.05 15.14 -0.35
N HIS A 342 -13.10 14.50 -0.87
CA HIS A 342 -13.05 13.63 -2.04
C HIS A 342 -14.01 14.16 -3.09
N LEU A 343 -13.52 14.31 -4.32
CA LEU A 343 -14.37 14.68 -5.44
C LEU A 343 -15.23 13.49 -5.87
N THR A 344 -16.34 13.81 -6.52
CA THR A 344 -17.41 12.86 -6.82
C THR A 344 -17.50 12.61 -8.31
N ASP A 345 -17.62 11.35 -8.71
CA ASP A 345 -17.89 10.97 -10.10
C ASP A 345 -19.35 10.54 -10.23
N VAL A 346 -20.00 10.93 -11.32
CA VAL A 346 -21.39 10.57 -11.61
C VAL A 346 -21.53 10.01 -13.01
N PHE A 347 -22.49 9.10 -13.14
CA PHE A 347 -22.85 8.46 -14.40
C PHE A 347 -24.36 8.59 -14.61
N GLY A 348 -24.77 8.93 -15.84
CA GLY A 348 -26.18 8.97 -16.19
C GLY A 348 -26.44 9.22 -17.68
N CYS A 349 -27.69 9.04 -18.09
CA CYS A 349 -28.18 9.41 -19.41
C CYS A 349 -28.39 10.94 -19.48
N LEU A 350 -27.87 11.59 -20.51
CA LEU A 350 -28.07 13.01 -20.74
C LEU A 350 -29.51 13.26 -21.24
N MET A 351 -30.29 13.99 -20.44
CA MET A 351 -31.69 14.32 -20.75
C MET A 351 -31.84 15.70 -21.37
N ALA A 352 -31.07 16.67 -20.90
CA ALA A 352 -31.13 18.03 -21.39
C ALA A 352 -29.78 18.73 -21.24
N LEU A 353 -29.48 19.60 -22.21
CA LEU A 353 -28.33 20.49 -22.23
C LEU A 353 -28.82 21.92 -22.33
N GLN A 354 -28.59 22.72 -21.29
CA GLN A 354 -28.98 24.13 -21.29
C GLN A 354 -27.98 24.98 -22.09
N PRO A 355 -28.41 26.15 -22.62
CA PRO A 355 -27.51 27.11 -23.24
C PRO A 355 -26.53 27.69 -22.21
N ILE A 356 -25.45 28.30 -22.71
CA ILE A 356 -24.48 28.98 -21.85
C ILE A 356 -25.10 30.27 -21.31
N GLU A 357 -25.08 30.42 -19.99
CA GLU A 357 -25.51 31.60 -19.25
C GLU A 357 -24.28 32.37 -18.74
N ASN A 358 -24.35 33.70 -18.75
CA ASN A 358 -23.37 34.54 -18.06
C ASN A 358 -23.94 34.91 -16.68
N ILE A 359 -23.24 34.54 -15.62
CA ILE A 359 -23.67 34.83 -14.25
C ILE A 359 -22.59 35.58 -13.49
N THR A 360 -23.01 36.52 -12.65
CA THR A 360 -22.10 37.26 -11.79
C THR A 360 -21.94 36.52 -10.47
N VAL A 361 -20.79 35.90 -10.27
CA VAL A 361 -20.43 35.22 -9.02
C VAL A 361 -19.93 36.27 -8.03
N GLN A 362 -20.53 36.28 -6.83
CA GLN A 362 -20.19 37.20 -5.73
C GLN A 362 -20.24 38.71 -6.10
N ASN A 363 -21.07 39.10 -7.07
CA ASN A 363 -21.20 40.48 -7.57
C ASN A 363 -19.92 41.13 -8.13
N ILE A 364 -18.85 40.36 -8.37
CA ILE A 364 -17.54 40.90 -8.79
C ILE A 364 -17.03 40.22 -10.07
N ARG A 365 -17.32 38.92 -10.26
CA ARG A 365 -16.75 38.14 -11.37
C ARG A 365 -17.84 37.60 -12.29
N LEU A 366 -17.77 37.95 -13.57
CA LEU A 366 -18.64 37.40 -14.60
C LEU A 366 -18.09 36.04 -15.04
N GLU A 367 -18.83 34.96 -14.76
CA GLU A 367 -18.48 33.60 -15.14
C GLU A 367 -19.55 32.98 -16.05
N LYS A 368 -19.09 32.15 -16.98
CA LYS A 368 -19.96 31.36 -17.83
C LYS A 368 -20.39 30.09 -17.10
N LYS A 369 -21.67 29.77 -17.23
CA LYS A 369 -22.33 28.63 -16.59
C LYS A 369 -23.11 27.86 -17.65
N ARG A 370 -23.11 26.53 -17.58
CA ARG A 370 -23.96 25.68 -18.43
C ARG A 370 -24.46 24.47 -17.65
N ASP A 371 -25.77 24.22 -17.67
CA ASP A 371 -26.37 23.11 -16.91
C ASP A 371 -26.65 21.89 -17.78
N LEU A 372 -26.30 20.72 -17.26
CA LEU A 372 -26.60 19.39 -17.79
C LEU A 372 -27.63 18.73 -16.86
N GLN A 373 -28.66 18.09 -17.43
CA GLN A 373 -29.55 17.20 -16.69
C GLN A 373 -29.19 15.75 -16.98
N LEU A 374 -28.79 15.01 -15.96
CA LEU A 374 -28.49 13.59 -16.06
C LEU A 374 -29.55 12.77 -15.34
N GLN A 375 -29.89 11.61 -15.91
CA GLN A 375 -30.83 10.66 -15.31
C GLN A 375 -30.15 9.31 -15.04
N ASN A 376 -30.30 8.76 -13.84
CA ASN A 376 -29.79 7.43 -13.49
C ASN A 376 -30.71 6.28 -13.99
N THR A 377 -30.32 5.01 -13.81
CA THR A 377 -31.16 3.83 -14.16
C THR A 377 -32.49 3.79 -13.42
N ARG A 378 -32.54 4.41 -12.23
CA ARG A 378 -33.76 4.52 -11.41
C ARG A 378 -34.65 5.69 -11.82
N GLY A 379 -34.29 6.44 -12.86
CA GLY A 379 -35.05 7.59 -13.35
C GLY A 379 -34.90 8.87 -12.50
N GLU A 380 -34.02 8.87 -11.50
CA GLU A 380 -33.69 10.06 -10.71
C GLU A 380 -32.87 11.03 -11.55
N GLN A 381 -33.13 12.33 -11.40
CA GLN A 381 -32.44 13.36 -12.15
C GLN A 381 -31.55 14.21 -11.26
N VAL A 382 -30.38 14.56 -11.79
CA VAL A 382 -29.46 15.48 -11.14
C VAL A 382 -28.94 16.52 -12.11
N THR A 383 -28.77 17.74 -11.61
CA THR A 383 -28.19 18.85 -12.38
C THR A 383 -26.69 18.92 -12.15
N VAL A 384 -25.93 18.90 -13.23
CA VAL A 384 -24.48 19.14 -13.25
C VAL A 384 -24.21 20.48 -13.93
N THR A 385 -23.64 21.41 -13.19
CA THR A 385 -23.27 22.74 -13.67
C THR A 385 -21.80 22.78 -14.09
N LEU A 386 -21.57 23.03 -15.38
CA LEU A 386 -20.28 23.35 -15.95
C LEU A 386 -19.96 24.82 -15.70
N TRP A 387 -18.75 25.10 -15.22
CA TRP A 387 -18.27 26.45 -14.89
C TRP A 387 -17.11 26.89 -15.79
N ALA A 388 -17.05 28.20 -16.07
CA ALA A 388 -15.95 28.87 -16.76
C ALA A 388 -15.55 28.19 -18.09
N GLU A 389 -14.28 27.82 -18.24
CA GLU A 389 -13.74 27.19 -19.45
C GLU A 389 -14.40 25.84 -19.75
N THR A 390 -14.83 25.09 -18.72
CA THR A 390 -15.54 23.83 -18.93
C THR A 390 -16.90 24.05 -19.59
N ALA A 391 -17.55 25.19 -19.34
CA ALA A 391 -18.82 25.53 -19.98
C ALA A 391 -18.64 25.93 -21.46
N THR A 392 -17.54 26.62 -21.79
CA THR A 392 -17.25 27.07 -23.16
C THR A 392 -16.64 25.99 -24.05
N ASN A 393 -15.75 25.18 -23.47
CA ASN A 393 -15.00 24.16 -24.22
C ASN A 393 -15.81 22.86 -24.37
N PHE A 394 -17.01 22.80 -23.81
CA PHE A 394 -17.92 21.69 -23.99
C PHE A 394 -18.37 21.62 -25.46
N GLN A 395 -17.75 20.72 -26.24
CA GLN A 395 -18.01 20.58 -27.67
C GLN A 395 -19.40 19.98 -27.92
N GLU A 396 -20.38 20.86 -28.15
CA GLU A 396 -21.74 20.48 -28.51
C GLU A 396 -21.81 19.70 -29.85
N ASP A 397 -20.86 19.96 -30.75
CA ASP A 397 -20.79 19.28 -32.05
C ASP A 397 -20.44 17.80 -31.92
N ALA A 398 -19.65 17.43 -30.90
CA ALA A 398 -19.36 16.03 -30.59
C ALA A 398 -20.63 15.30 -30.11
N LEU A 399 -21.47 16.00 -29.33
CA LEU A 399 -22.78 15.48 -28.88
C LEU A 399 -23.77 15.27 -30.03
N LYS A 400 -23.82 16.20 -30.99
CA LYS A 400 -24.68 16.09 -32.19
C LYS A 400 -24.31 14.90 -33.08
N SER A 401 -23.09 14.41 -32.98
CA SER A 401 -22.61 13.25 -33.74
C SER A 401 -22.96 11.89 -33.10
N LEU A 402 -23.46 11.88 -31.86
CA LEU A 402 -23.80 10.66 -31.13
C LEU A 402 -25.29 10.32 -31.30
N SER A 403 -25.60 9.04 -31.46
CA SER A 403 -26.98 8.54 -31.46
C SER A 403 -27.54 8.50 -30.04
N PRO A 404 -28.77 8.99 -29.78
CA PRO A 404 -29.42 8.82 -28.48
C PRO A 404 -29.78 7.35 -28.22
N PRO A 405 -29.83 6.89 -26.95
CA PRO A 405 -29.50 7.64 -25.73
C PRO A 405 -27.99 7.91 -25.56
N VAL A 406 -27.64 9.10 -25.05
CA VAL A 406 -26.25 9.48 -24.79
C VAL A 406 -25.94 9.34 -23.31
N PHE A 407 -25.00 8.48 -22.96
CA PHE A 407 -24.54 8.27 -21.60
C PHE A 407 -23.28 9.08 -21.33
N ILE A 408 -23.19 9.65 -20.13
CA ILE A 408 -22.07 10.52 -19.75
C ILE A 408 -21.57 10.11 -18.37
N VAL A 409 -20.24 9.96 -18.26
CA VAL A 409 -19.54 10.01 -16.99
C VAL A 409 -18.87 11.38 -16.85
N LEU A 410 -19.15 12.06 -15.75
CA LEU A 410 -18.45 13.27 -15.35
C LEU A 410 -17.67 12.99 -14.07
N THR A 411 -16.37 13.27 -14.09
CA THR A 411 -15.48 13.00 -12.96
C THR A 411 -15.12 14.26 -12.17
N SER A 412 -14.61 14.07 -10.96
CA SER A 412 -14.02 15.13 -10.14
C SER A 412 -14.96 16.32 -9.85
N LEU A 413 -16.23 16.04 -9.54
CA LEU A 413 -17.25 17.05 -9.26
C LEU A 413 -17.33 17.41 -7.77
N LYS A 414 -17.76 18.64 -7.47
CA LYS A 414 -18.12 19.09 -6.12
C LYS A 414 -19.62 19.09 -5.94
N VAL A 415 -20.09 18.56 -4.83
CA VAL A 415 -21.53 18.53 -4.52
C VAL A 415 -21.87 19.69 -3.60
N LYS A 416 -22.79 20.55 -4.05
CA LYS A 416 -23.33 21.68 -3.29
C LYS A 416 -24.84 21.55 -3.16
N LYS A 417 -25.42 22.29 -2.22
CA LYS A 417 -26.89 22.39 -2.09
C LYS A 417 -27.39 23.69 -2.72
N TYR A 418 -28.34 23.58 -3.64
CA TYR A 418 -29.01 24.72 -4.24
C TYR A 418 -30.52 24.52 -4.22
N LYS A 419 -31.28 25.49 -3.68
CA LYS A 419 -32.74 25.41 -3.48
C LYS A 419 -33.19 24.09 -2.84
N GLY A 420 -32.43 23.60 -1.86
CA GLY A 420 -32.75 22.38 -1.13
C GLY A 420 -32.32 21.07 -1.80
N LYS A 421 -31.84 21.07 -3.06
CA LYS A 421 -31.42 19.88 -3.80
C LYS A 421 -29.90 19.83 -4.03
N PRO A 422 -29.29 18.64 -4.13
CA PRO A 422 -27.89 18.50 -4.49
C PRO A 422 -27.68 18.91 -5.97
N VAL A 423 -26.68 19.76 -6.20
CA VAL A 423 -26.22 20.21 -7.52
C VAL A 423 -24.72 19.98 -7.59
N LEU A 424 -24.25 19.43 -8.71
CA LEU A 424 -22.84 19.13 -8.90
C LEU A 424 -22.16 20.24 -9.71
N GLY A 425 -21.06 20.78 -9.23
CA GLY A 425 -20.24 21.76 -9.94
C GLY A 425 -18.94 21.14 -10.43
N THR A 426 -18.52 21.50 -11.64
CA THR A 426 -17.22 21.09 -12.18
C THR A 426 -16.05 21.72 -11.44
N THR A 427 -14.90 21.05 -11.52
CA THR A 427 -13.61 21.55 -11.05
C THR A 427 -12.61 21.61 -12.21
N GLY A 428 -11.44 22.21 -11.98
CA GLY A 428 -10.36 22.23 -12.98
C GLY A 428 -9.78 20.84 -13.32
N SER A 429 -10.26 19.77 -12.70
CA SER A 429 -9.86 18.39 -12.99
C SER A 429 -11.02 17.53 -13.50
N THR A 430 -12.18 18.14 -13.76
CA THR A 430 -13.33 17.42 -14.30
C THR A 430 -13.05 16.93 -15.70
N VAL A 431 -13.33 15.64 -15.95
CA VAL A 431 -13.30 15.02 -17.27
C VAL A 431 -14.69 14.53 -17.62
N CYS A 432 -15.12 14.75 -18.87
CA CYS A 432 -16.40 14.33 -19.41
C CYS A 432 -16.15 13.26 -20.46
N ILE A 433 -16.76 12.09 -20.28
CA ILE A 433 -16.59 10.92 -21.15
C ILE A 433 -17.98 10.48 -21.61
N PHE A 434 -18.16 10.43 -22.93
CA PHE A 434 -19.41 10.01 -23.57
C PHE A 434 -19.36 8.53 -23.90
N ASN A 435 -20.45 7.82 -23.64
CA ASN A 435 -20.64 6.39 -23.88
C ASN A 435 -19.40 5.55 -23.47
N PRO A 436 -18.95 5.63 -22.21
CA PRO A 436 -17.77 4.89 -21.77
C PRO A 436 -18.07 3.41 -21.71
N ASP A 437 -17.13 2.57 -22.15
CA ASP A 437 -17.26 1.11 -22.08
C ASP A 437 -17.15 0.63 -20.61
N ILE A 438 -18.29 0.62 -19.91
CA ILE A 438 -18.42 0.22 -18.50
C ILE A 438 -19.56 -0.78 -18.30
N PRO A 439 -19.46 -1.72 -17.34
CA PRO A 439 -20.52 -2.69 -17.07
C PRO A 439 -21.89 -2.07 -16.72
N LEU A 440 -21.92 -0.86 -16.16
CA LEU A 440 -23.17 -0.15 -15.87
C LEU A 440 -23.96 0.23 -17.13
N LEU A 441 -23.32 0.32 -18.30
CA LEU A 441 -24.08 0.45 -19.56
C LEU A 441 -24.95 -0.77 -19.79
N SER A 442 -24.50 -1.97 -19.43
CA SER A 442 -25.29 -3.20 -19.57
C SER A 442 -26.53 -3.20 -18.68
N GLU A 443 -26.52 -2.51 -17.53
CA GLU A 443 -27.73 -2.32 -16.71
C GLU A 443 -28.72 -1.35 -17.37
N TYR A 444 -28.21 -0.29 -18.02
CA TYR A 444 -29.04 0.62 -18.81
C TYR A 444 -29.55 -0.02 -20.09
N GLU A 445 -28.72 -0.81 -20.77
CA GLU A 445 -29.09 -1.61 -21.93
C GLU A 445 -30.09 -2.65 -21.49
N GLN A 446 -29.96 -3.36 -20.38
CA GLN A 446 -31.04 -4.26 -19.88
C GLN A 446 -32.34 -3.51 -19.56
N ASN A 447 -32.26 -2.25 -19.11
CA ASN A 447 -33.44 -1.42 -18.88
C ASN A 447 -34.03 -0.81 -20.17
N THR A 448 -33.25 -0.67 -21.25
CA THR A 448 -33.67 -0.09 -22.55
C THR A 448 -33.87 -1.13 -23.67
N THR A 449 -33.28 -2.32 -23.55
CA THR A 449 -33.39 -3.48 -24.47
C THR A 449 -34.42 -4.50 -24.00
N ASN A 450 -34.94 -4.39 -22.77
CA ASN A 450 -36.22 -5.03 -22.38
C ASN A 450 -37.45 -4.26 -22.91
N VAL A 451 -37.33 -3.69 -24.12
CA VAL A 451 -38.50 -3.39 -24.95
C VAL A 451 -38.82 -4.58 -25.88
N ASP A 452 -37.93 -5.58 -25.95
CA ASP A 452 -38.16 -6.88 -26.61
C ASP A 452 -38.28 -8.05 -25.61
N SER A 453 -38.63 -7.79 -24.34
CA SER A 453 -39.09 -8.85 -23.45
C SER A 453 -40.46 -9.31 -23.93
N GLU A 454 -40.58 -10.54 -24.45
CA GLU A 454 -41.87 -11.14 -24.84
C GLU A 454 -42.94 -10.82 -23.80
N GLN A 455 -44.01 -10.16 -24.24
CA GLN A 455 -45.15 -9.81 -23.39
C GLN A 455 -45.79 -11.11 -22.90
N LYS A 456 -45.82 -11.31 -21.57
CA LYS A 456 -46.39 -12.50 -20.95
C LYS A 456 -47.77 -12.21 -20.38
N THR A 457 -48.66 -13.20 -20.51
CA THR A 457 -49.96 -13.20 -19.83
C THR A 457 -49.80 -13.61 -18.36
N ILE A 458 -50.79 -13.29 -17.53
CA ILE A 458 -50.78 -13.65 -16.11
C ILE A 458 -50.75 -15.17 -15.93
N ALA A 459 -51.44 -15.94 -16.78
CA ALA A 459 -51.38 -17.39 -16.77
C ALA A 459 -49.96 -17.93 -17.04
N GLU A 460 -49.20 -17.31 -17.94
CA GLU A 460 -47.81 -17.69 -18.21
C GLU A 460 -46.87 -17.31 -17.07
N LEU A 461 -47.11 -16.15 -16.42
CA LEU A 461 -46.34 -15.73 -15.24
C LEU A 461 -46.48 -16.73 -14.10
N LEU A 462 -47.68 -17.29 -13.90
CA LEU A 462 -47.96 -18.31 -12.88
C LEU A 462 -47.24 -19.65 -13.12
N LEU A 463 -46.81 -19.93 -14.36
CA LEU A 463 -46.08 -21.15 -14.72
C LEU A 463 -44.56 -21.02 -14.58
N LEU A 464 -44.04 -19.82 -14.28
CA LEU A 464 -42.61 -19.57 -14.16
C LEU A 464 -42.06 -20.05 -12.81
N ASP A 465 -40.94 -20.77 -12.85
CA ASP A 465 -40.21 -21.15 -11.64
C ASP A 465 -39.44 -19.92 -11.08
N PRO A 466 -39.73 -19.48 -9.84
CA PRO A 466 -39.04 -18.35 -9.21
C PRO A 466 -37.54 -18.57 -9.02
N THR A 467 -37.08 -19.82 -8.89
CA THR A 467 -35.66 -20.14 -8.64
C THR A 467 -34.81 -20.00 -9.90
N LEU A 468 -35.38 -20.32 -11.07
CA LEU A 468 -34.71 -20.22 -12.37
C LEU A 468 -34.71 -18.79 -12.92
N ASN A 469 -35.62 -17.93 -12.45
CA ASN A 469 -35.89 -16.62 -13.03
C ASN A 469 -35.60 -15.42 -12.09
N LYS A 470 -34.74 -15.61 -11.09
CA LYS A 470 -34.47 -14.63 -10.02
C LYS A 470 -33.98 -13.24 -10.49
N ASN A 471 -33.36 -13.18 -11.68
CA ASN A 471 -32.82 -11.95 -12.28
C ASN A 471 -33.46 -11.61 -13.64
N THR A 472 -34.61 -12.20 -13.95
CA THR A 472 -35.30 -11.96 -15.23
C THR A 472 -36.41 -10.93 -15.03
N SER A 473 -36.50 -9.97 -15.94
CA SER A 473 -37.61 -9.01 -16.00
C SER A 473 -38.66 -9.48 -17.00
N PHE A 474 -39.93 -9.28 -16.67
CA PHE A 474 -41.07 -9.66 -17.51
C PHE A 474 -41.96 -8.45 -17.78
N MET A 475 -42.51 -8.34 -18.98
CA MET A 475 -43.53 -7.35 -19.30
C MET A 475 -44.91 -8.00 -19.27
N CYS A 476 -45.85 -7.39 -18.57
CA CYS A 476 -47.24 -7.84 -18.51
C CYS A 476 -48.19 -6.64 -18.63
N GLN A 477 -49.20 -6.76 -19.48
CA GLN A 477 -50.26 -5.76 -19.60
C GLN A 477 -51.49 -6.27 -18.85
N ALA A 478 -51.89 -5.58 -17.80
CA ALA A 478 -53.01 -5.98 -16.95
C ALA A 478 -53.82 -4.76 -16.50
N THR A 479 -55.07 -5.00 -16.11
CA THR A 479 -55.99 -3.99 -15.58
C THR A 479 -56.04 -4.09 -14.07
N ILE A 480 -55.88 -2.97 -13.37
CA ILE A 480 -56.00 -2.95 -11.90
C ILE A 480 -57.49 -3.08 -11.55
N VAL A 481 -57.86 -4.19 -10.91
CA VAL A 481 -59.26 -4.47 -10.52
C VAL A 481 -59.53 -3.98 -9.11
N ASP A 482 -58.58 -4.21 -8.19
CA ASP A 482 -58.71 -3.80 -6.79
C ASP A 482 -57.34 -3.79 -6.08
N TYR A 483 -57.33 -3.52 -4.77
CA TYR A 483 -56.17 -3.56 -3.89
C TYR A 483 -56.30 -4.65 -2.83
N ASP A 484 -55.25 -5.43 -2.63
CA ASP A 484 -55.15 -6.30 -1.46
C ASP A 484 -54.64 -5.51 -0.25
N LEU A 485 -55.57 -5.10 0.61
CA LEU A 485 -55.31 -4.31 1.82
C LEU A 485 -55.01 -5.16 3.07
N THR A 486 -54.92 -6.49 2.94
CA THR A 486 -54.68 -7.39 4.09
C THR A 486 -53.43 -7.04 4.90
N ASN A 487 -52.42 -6.47 4.25
CA ASN A 487 -51.15 -6.06 4.86
C ASN A 487 -50.89 -4.55 4.82
N GLY A 488 -51.95 -3.77 4.56
CA GLY A 488 -51.93 -2.31 4.45
C GLY A 488 -51.23 -1.75 3.19
N TRP A 489 -51.59 -0.54 2.78
CA TRP A 489 -51.03 0.11 1.58
C TRP A 489 -49.72 0.89 1.82
N TRP A 490 -49.28 1.01 3.08
CA TRP A 490 -48.04 1.66 3.48
C TRP A 490 -47.46 1.08 4.78
N TYR A 491 -46.19 1.35 5.07
CA TYR A 491 -45.52 0.95 6.32
C TYR A 491 -44.55 2.02 6.82
N LYS A 492 -44.17 1.95 8.10
CA LYS A 492 -43.12 2.79 8.69
C LYS A 492 -41.75 2.30 8.24
N SER A 493 -40.98 3.16 7.60
CA SER A 493 -39.68 2.84 7.00
C SER A 493 -38.51 3.56 7.66
N CYS A 494 -37.33 2.95 7.58
CA CYS A 494 -36.09 3.54 8.06
C CYS A 494 -35.69 4.74 7.15
N PRO A 495 -35.38 5.93 7.71
CA PRO A 495 -35.01 7.11 6.92
C PRO A 495 -33.64 7.00 6.22
N TYR A 496 -32.92 5.89 6.41
CA TYR A 496 -31.60 5.66 5.81
C TYR A 496 -31.63 4.57 4.73
N CYS A 497 -32.55 3.59 4.81
CA CYS A 497 -32.58 2.46 3.89
C CYS A 497 -33.98 2.04 3.44
N HIS A 498 -35.01 2.75 3.89
CA HIS A 498 -36.42 2.53 3.55
C HIS A 498 -36.96 1.13 3.85
N LYS A 499 -36.24 0.30 4.62
CA LYS A 499 -36.74 -0.99 5.11
C LYS A 499 -37.72 -0.82 6.27
N SER A 500 -38.59 -1.80 6.46
CA SER A 500 -39.55 -1.84 7.56
C SER A 500 -38.84 -1.70 8.92
N VAL A 501 -39.45 -0.93 9.82
CA VAL A 501 -38.93 -0.73 11.18
C VAL A 501 -39.82 -1.43 12.20
N ARG A 502 -39.20 -2.00 13.23
CA ARG A 502 -39.91 -2.60 14.36
C ARG A 502 -40.04 -1.57 15.47
N ASN A 503 -41.22 -1.47 16.08
CA ASN A 503 -41.46 -0.63 17.24
C ASN A 503 -41.35 -1.48 18.51
N THR A 504 -40.35 -1.21 19.32
CA THR A 504 -40.13 -1.84 20.62
C THR A 504 -40.17 -0.75 21.68
N ASN A 505 -41.24 -0.72 22.49
CA ASN A 505 -41.45 0.22 23.60
C ASN A 505 -41.21 1.71 23.25
N GLY A 506 -41.67 2.16 22.08
CA GLY A 506 -41.54 3.56 21.65
C GLY A 506 -40.18 3.90 21.01
N THR A 507 -39.31 2.91 20.85
CA THR A 507 -38.06 3.03 20.07
C THR A 507 -38.17 2.26 18.78
N PHE A 508 -37.72 2.86 17.67
CA PHE A 508 -37.76 2.25 16.35
C PHE A 508 -36.42 1.60 16.01
N GLN A 509 -36.47 0.33 15.65
CA GLN A 509 -35.29 -0.44 15.28
C GLN A 509 -35.38 -0.92 13.83
N CYS A 510 -34.34 -0.62 13.05
CA CYS A 510 -34.11 -1.16 11.72
C CYS A 510 -33.17 -2.37 11.82
N PHE A 511 -33.42 -3.41 11.01
CA PHE A 511 -32.57 -4.60 10.97
C PHE A 511 -31.11 -4.27 10.60
N GLU A 512 -30.89 -3.37 9.64
CA GLU A 512 -29.54 -2.98 9.20
C GLU A 512 -28.91 -1.84 10.02
N HIS A 513 -29.71 -0.87 10.45
CA HIS A 513 -29.20 0.37 11.08
C HIS A 513 -29.35 0.39 12.60
N GLY A 514 -29.87 -0.69 13.20
CA GLY A 514 -30.12 -0.76 14.64
C GLY A 514 -31.13 0.28 15.10
N LEU A 515 -30.89 0.89 16.27
CA LEU A 515 -31.81 1.84 16.89
C LEU A 515 -31.77 3.20 16.16
N LEU A 516 -32.93 3.65 15.68
CA LEU A 516 -33.05 4.84 14.85
C LEU A 516 -33.05 6.11 15.70
N LYS A 517 -32.17 7.05 15.35
CA LYS A 517 -32.10 8.40 15.95
C LYS A 517 -33.08 9.40 15.32
N LYS A 518 -33.59 9.08 14.13
CA LYS A 518 -34.60 9.86 13.40
C LYS A 518 -35.92 9.09 13.39
N MET A 519 -37.04 9.82 13.40
CA MET A 519 -38.36 9.22 13.31
C MET A 519 -38.53 8.50 11.96
N PRO A 520 -39.18 7.33 11.94
CA PRO A 520 -39.48 6.61 10.71
C PRO A 520 -40.40 7.41 9.78
N GLU A 521 -40.25 7.20 8.47
CA GLU A 521 -41.04 7.87 7.44
C GLU A 521 -42.03 6.87 6.80
N PRO A 522 -43.28 7.27 6.49
CA PRO A 522 -44.24 6.42 5.80
C PRO A 522 -43.75 6.10 4.39
N TRP A 523 -43.92 4.84 3.98
CA TRP A 523 -43.44 4.35 2.68
C TRP A 523 -44.48 3.46 2.01
N PHE A 524 -44.67 3.64 0.71
CA PHE A 524 -45.68 2.91 -0.06
C PHE A 524 -45.38 1.40 -0.13
N LYS A 525 -46.44 0.60 0.00
CA LYS A 525 -46.48 -0.84 -0.22
C LYS A 525 -47.87 -1.21 -0.73
N MET A 526 -48.08 -1.10 -2.03
CA MET A 526 -49.37 -1.35 -2.66
C MET A 526 -49.38 -2.73 -3.30
N ASN A 527 -50.34 -3.57 -2.92
CA ASN A 527 -50.60 -4.84 -3.59
C ASN A 527 -51.78 -4.65 -4.53
N PHE A 528 -51.50 -4.51 -5.83
CA PHE A 528 -52.55 -4.44 -6.84
C PHE A 528 -53.07 -5.84 -7.14
N ILE A 529 -54.39 -6.01 -7.08
CA ILE A 529 -55.07 -7.15 -7.69
C ILE A 529 -55.27 -6.77 -9.16
N VAL A 530 -54.50 -7.39 -10.03
CA VAL A 530 -54.56 -7.14 -11.47
C VAL A 530 -55.19 -8.31 -12.20
N ASP A 531 -55.93 -8.01 -13.26
CA ASP A 531 -56.61 -8.98 -14.10
C ASP A 531 -56.24 -8.75 -15.57
N ASP A 532 -56.05 -9.85 -16.29
CA ASP A 532 -55.92 -9.87 -17.73
C ASP A 532 -56.94 -10.85 -18.33
N ALA A 533 -56.93 -11.06 -19.65
CA ALA A 533 -57.88 -11.98 -20.28
C ALA A 533 -57.69 -13.46 -19.86
N THR A 534 -56.66 -13.79 -19.08
CA THR A 534 -56.24 -15.16 -18.75
C THR A 534 -56.39 -15.52 -17.28
N ASN A 535 -56.04 -14.64 -16.35
CA ASN A 535 -56.11 -14.90 -14.90
C ASN A 535 -55.95 -13.61 -14.08
N GLN A 536 -56.15 -13.73 -12.75
CA GLN A 536 -55.95 -12.66 -11.78
C GLN A 536 -54.72 -12.93 -10.91
N LEU A 537 -53.93 -11.89 -10.60
CA LEU A 537 -52.70 -12.01 -9.81
C LEU A 537 -52.39 -10.74 -9.02
N ASN A 538 -51.63 -10.88 -7.94
CA ASN A 538 -51.20 -9.77 -7.09
C ASN A 538 -49.83 -9.24 -7.52
N PHE A 539 -49.75 -7.94 -7.83
CA PHE A 539 -48.50 -7.23 -8.12
C PHE A 539 -48.15 -6.27 -6.98
N LEU A 540 -46.94 -6.42 -6.44
CA LEU A 540 -46.45 -5.60 -5.33
C LEU A 540 -45.66 -4.39 -5.85
N VAL A 541 -46.08 -3.19 -5.46
CA VAL A 541 -45.42 -1.91 -5.81
C VAL A 541 -44.96 -1.22 -4.54
N ILE A 542 -43.65 -0.94 -4.45
CA ILE A 542 -43.03 -0.39 -3.24
C ILE A 542 -42.33 0.93 -3.55
N GLY A 543 -42.44 1.89 -2.62
CA GLY A 543 -41.60 3.08 -2.59
C GLY A 543 -41.76 3.99 -3.79
N ARG A 544 -40.64 4.43 -4.37
CA ARG A 544 -40.63 5.46 -5.42
C ARG A 544 -41.34 5.06 -6.71
N THR A 545 -41.48 3.76 -6.99
CA THR A 545 -42.29 3.30 -8.14
C THR A 545 -43.76 3.67 -7.95
N ALA A 546 -44.26 3.59 -6.70
CA ALA A 546 -45.60 4.04 -6.34
C ALA A 546 -45.73 5.56 -6.40
N GLU A 547 -44.73 6.31 -5.90
CA GLU A 547 -44.74 7.78 -5.94
C GLU A 547 -44.80 8.31 -7.38
N LYS A 548 -44.06 7.69 -8.31
CA LYS A 548 -44.09 8.04 -9.72
C LYS A 548 -45.46 7.77 -10.36
N LEU A 549 -46.06 6.64 -10.01
CA LEU A 549 -47.38 6.25 -10.53
C LEU A 549 -48.49 7.21 -10.08
N LEU A 550 -48.36 7.78 -8.87
CA LEU A 550 -49.37 8.64 -8.26
C LEU A 550 -49.08 10.13 -8.42
N GLY A 551 -47.83 10.49 -8.70
CA GLY A 551 -47.36 11.88 -8.68
C GLY A 551 -47.36 12.52 -7.29
N ILE A 552 -47.52 11.73 -6.22
CA ILE A 552 -47.67 12.19 -4.82
C ILE A 552 -46.81 11.31 -3.91
N SER A 553 -46.21 11.90 -2.88
CA SER A 553 -45.40 11.18 -1.89
C SER A 553 -46.25 10.45 -0.85
N CYS A 554 -45.73 9.35 -0.29
CA CYS A 554 -46.44 8.64 0.78
C CYS A 554 -46.60 9.51 2.04
N LEU A 555 -45.60 10.35 2.31
CA LEU A 555 -45.58 11.32 3.38
C LEU A 555 -46.76 12.29 3.31
N SER A 556 -47.06 12.81 2.13
CA SER A 556 -48.17 13.74 1.91
C SER A 556 -49.52 13.10 2.22
N LEU A 557 -49.76 11.87 1.74
CA LEU A 557 -51.03 11.18 2.01
C LEU A 557 -51.21 10.83 3.49
N VAL A 558 -50.17 10.28 4.14
CA VAL A 558 -50.29 9.77 5.51
C VAL A 558 -50.24 10.90 6.55
N ILE A 559 -49.34 11.88 6.38
CA ILE A 559 -49.09 12.91 7.39
C ILE A 559 -49.84 14.21 7.08
N GLU A 560 -49.82 14.68 5.83
CA GLU A 560 -50.40 15.99 5.48
C GLU A 560 -51.91 15.89 5.26
N GLU A 561 -52.39 14.82 4.63
CA GLU A 561 -53.82 14.58 4.37
C GLU A 561 -54.50 13.71 5.44
N GLY A 562 -53.73 13.13 6.37
CA GLY A 562 -54.26 12.44 7.56
C GLY A 562 -54.77 11.01 7.33
N TYR A 563 -54.34 10.33 6.27
CA TYR A 563 -54.66 8.90 6.05
C TYR A 563 -53.70 8.00 6.85
N ASP A 564 -53.85 7.96 8.17
CA ASP A 564 -53.02 7.19 9.08
C ASP A 564 -53.41 5.70 9.19
N ASP A 565 -54.65 5.36 8.84
CA ASP A 565 -55.10 3.96 8.74
C ASP A 565 -54.62 3.31 7.43
N SER A 566 -53.68 2.36 7.55
CA SER A 566 -53.15 1.61 6.42
C SER A 566 -54.16 0.67 5.75
N SER A 567 -55.32 0.42 6.37
CA SER A 567 -56.39 -0.42 5.82
C SER A 567 -57.45 0.37 5.05
N VAL A 568 -57.40 1.71 5.07
CA VAL A 568 -58.32 2.57 4.33
C VAL A 568 -57.61 3.16 3.11
N LEU A 569 -58.16 2.91 1.92
CA LEU A 569 -57.57 3.32 0.65
C LEU A 569 -57.90 4.80 0.33
N PRO A 570 -56.89 5.69 0.16
CA PRO A 570 -57.13 7.09 -0.20
C PRO A 570 -57.78 7.26 -1.59
N PRO A 571 -58.57 8.33 -1.82
CA PRO A 571 -59.22 8.62 -3.11
C PRO A 571 -58.26 8.69 -4.30
N GLN A 572 -57.02 9.13 -4.07
CA GLN A 572 -55.96 9.21 -5.08
C GLN A 572 -55.54 7.82 -5.57
N LEU A 573 -55.55 6.81 -4.69
CA LEU A 573 -55.29 5.41 -5.06
C LEU A 573 -56.51 4.80 -5.75
N GLN A 574 -57.73 5.16 -5.35
CA GLN A 574 -58.96 4.68 -6.00
C GLN A 574 -59.02 5.06 -7.49
N LYS A 575 -58.42 6.19 -7.90
CA LYS A 575 -58.36 6.63 -9.30
C LYS A 575 -57.58 5.68 -10.21
N LEU A 576 -56.71 4.82 -9.67
CA LEU A 576 -55.96 3.84 -10.46
C LEU A 576 -56.76 2.57 -10.74
N VAL A 577 -57.85 2.32 -10.00
CA VAL A 577 -58.74 1.19 -10.25
C VAL A 577 -59.39 1.35 -11.62
N HIS A 578 -59.49 0.24 -12.36
CA HIS A 578 -59.93 0.15 -13.75
C HIS A 578 -58.97 0.76 -14.79
N SER A 579 -57.73 1.11 -14.41
CA SER A 579 -56.71 1.52 -15.37
C SER A 579 -55.89 0.31 -15.87
N THR A 580 -55.80 0.16 -17.19
CA THR A 580 -54.92 -0.81 -17.84
C THR A 580 -53.53 -0.23 -18.00
N LYS A 581 -52.51 -0.95 -17.56
CA LYS A 581 -51.11 -0.49 -17.61
C LYS A 581 -50.18 -1.63 -18.06
N LYS A 582 -49.04 -1.25 -18.62
CA LYS A 582 -47.93 -2.16 -18.94
C LYS A 582 -46.94 -2.15 -17.77
N PHE A 583 -46.90 -3.25 -17.04
CA PHE A 583 -46.05 -3.45 -15.87
C PHE A 583 -44.76 -4.17 -16.25
N LEU A 584 -43.64 -3.68 -15.72
CA LEU A 584 -42.36 -4.37 -15.73
C LEU A 584 -42.15 -5.06 -14.36
N LEU A 585 -42.10 -6.38 -14.39
CA LEU A 585 -42.17 -7.28 -13.24
C LEU A 585 -40.85 -8.02 -13.04
N ARG A 586 -40.51 -8.29 -11.79
CA ARG A 586 -39.48 -9.29 -11.42
C ARG A 586 -39.94 -10.11 -10.22
N PHE A 587 -39.33 -11.26 -10.01
CA PHE A 587 -39.52 -12.01 -8.76
C PHE A 587 -38.92 -11.28 -7.55
N GLY A 588 -39.63 -11.32 -6.41
CA GLY A 588 -39.17 -10.85 -5.12
C GLY A 588 -37.89 -11.57 -4.64
N ASN A 589 -37.09 -10.89 -3.82
CA ASN A 589 -35.78 -11.38 -3.38
C ASN A 589 -35.87 -12.12 -2.03
N GLN A 590 -35.17 -13.25 -1.89
CA GLN A 590 -35.19 -14.16 -0.72
C GLN A 590 -34.82 -13.54 0.65
N ASN A 591 -34.31 -12.30 0.68
CA ASN A 591 -33.81 -11.63 1.88
C ASN A 591 -34.75 -10.53 2.42
N ASN A 592 -35.94 -10.35 1.83
CA ASN A 592 -36.96 -9.43 2.35
C ASN A 592 -38.08 -10.21 3.07
N GLU A 593 -38.83 -9.53 3.94
CA GLU A 593 -40.00 -10.07 4.67
C GLU A 593 -41.18 -10.49 3.76
N PHE A 594 -40.97 -10.62 2.44
CA PHE A 594 -42.00 -10.89 1.42
C PHE A 594 -41.80 -12.26 0.77
N GLY A 595 -42.88 -12.89 0.34
CA GLY A 595 -42.88 -14.27 -0.14
C GLY A 595 -42.00 -14.45 -1.37
N ASN A 596 -41.40 -15.64 -1.50
CA ASN A 596 -40.53 -16.02 -2.63
C ASN A 596 -41.31 -16.13 -3.99
N THR A 597 -42.61 -15.84 -3.98
CA THR A 597 -43.56 -15.99 -5.09
C THR A 597 -44.18 -14.67 -5.55
N ASP A 598 -43.82 -13.55 -4.93
CA ASP A 598 -44.46 -12.26 -5.22
C ASP A 598 -43.79 -11.57 -6.42
N PHE A 599 -44.60 -11.12 -7.37
CA PHE A 599 -44.13 -10.29 -8.49
C PHE A 599 -44.04 -8.83 -8.05
N VAL A 600 -42.83 -8.27 -8.12
CA VAL A 600 -42.55 -6.89 -7.74
C VAL A 600 -42.47 -6.03 -9.01
N VAL A 601 -43.26 -4.97 -9.05
CA VAL A 601 -43.24 -3.98 -10.13
C VAL A 601 -42.04 -3.05 -9.93
N HIS A 602 -41.12 -3.05 -10.88
CA HIS A 602 -39.96 -2.15 -10.87
C HIS A 602 -40.05 -1.04 -11.93
N GLY A 603 -41.05 -1.09 -12.81
CA GLY A 603 -41.32 -0.05 -13.80
C GLY A 603 -42.73 -0.15 -14.36
N ILE A 604 -43.25 0.99 -14.84
CA ILE A 604 -44.55 1.08 -15.51
C ILE A 604 -44.32 1.90 -16.77
N ILE A 605 -44.77 1.39 -17.91
CA ILE A 605 -44.68 2.09 -19.19
C ILE A 605 -45.99 2.84 -19.39
N GLU A 606 -45.92 4.17 -19.33
CA GLU A 606 -47.04 5.04 -19.68
C GLU A 606 -47.06 5.27 -21.19
N GLU A 607 -48.18 4.93 -21.84
CA GLU A 607 -48.43 5.38 -23.21
C GLU A 607 -48.68 6.89 -23.16
N GLN A 608 -47.63 7.68 -23.39
CA GLN A 608 -47.81 9.10 -23.64
C GLN A 608 -48.58 9.25 -24.95
N THR A 609 -49.80 9.78 -24.86
CA THR A 609 -50.41 10.52 -25.97
C THR A 609 -49.38 11.51 -26.50
N SER A 610 -49.07 11.37 -27.78
CA SER A 610 -48.09 12.14 -28.54
C SER A 610 -48.05 13.63 -28.17
N VAL A 611 -47.00 14.03 -27.47
CA VAL A 611 -46.46 15.39 -27.55
C VAL A 611 -45.02 15.24 -28.01
N GLU A 612 -44.78 15.48 -29.29
CA GLU A 612 -43.45 15.55 -29.86
C GLU A 612 -42.60 16.59 -29.11
N PRO A 613 -41.42 16.22 -28.57
CA PRO A 613 -40.38 17.20 -28.34
C PRO A 613 -39.77 17.53 -29.71
N LYS A 614 -39.95 18.78 -30.16
CA LYS A 614 -39.27 19.32 -31.36
C LYS A 614 -37.75 19.21 -31.19
N LEU A 615 -37.18 18.12 -31.67
CA LEU A 615 -35.78 18.03 -32.06
C LEU A 615 -35.78 18.07 -33.59
N SER A 616 -35.36 19.21 -34.15
CA SER A 616 -35.29 19.41 -35.59
C SER A 616 -34.36 18.39 -36.26
N SER A 617 -34.97 17.47 -37.01
CA SER A 617 -34.49 16.68 -38.15
C SER A 617 -32.98 16.44 -38.29
N ILE A 618 -32.55 15.20 -38.02
CA ILE A 618 -31.34 14.62 -38.62
C ILE A 618 -31.79 13.36 -39.37
N VAL A 619 -31.52 13.34 -40.68
CA VAL A 619 -31.84 12.21 -41.58
C VAL A 619 -30.88 11.05 -41.30
N PRO A 620 -31.31 9.78 -41.32
CA PRO A 620 -30.45 8.65 -40.97
C PRO A 620 -29.35 8.44 -42.00
N ARG A 621 -28.11 8.29 -41.53
CA ARG A 621 -27.06 7.56 -42.27
C ARG A 621 -26.54 6.41 -41.41
N THR A 622 -26.23 5.32 -42.11
CA THR A 622 -25.88 3.97 -41.66
C THR A 622 -24.74 3.96 -40.61
N PRO A 623 -24.73 2.98 -39.68
CA PRO A 623 -23.92 3.04 -38.48
C PRO A 623 -22.45 2.72 -38.76
N ALA A 624 -21.55 3.59 -38.29
CA ALA A 624 -20.13 3.29 -38.15
C ALA A 624 -19.77 3.19 -36.66
N LYS A 625 -19.16 2.07 -36.26
CA LYS A 625 -18.57 1.89 -34.92
C LYS A 625 -17.47 2.93 -34.71
N ASN A 626 -17.65 3.84 -33.75
CA ASN A 626 -16.61 4.75 -33.30
C ASN A 626 -16.38 4.62 -31.80
N ILE A 627 -15.10 4.51 -31.44
CA ILE A 627 -14.53 4.40 -30.09
C ILE A 627 -14.48 5.79 -29.44
N GLY A 628 -14.72 5.86 -28.13
CA GLY A 628 -14.90 7.09 -27.34
C GLY A 628 -13.79 8.14 -27.50
N LYS A 629 -14.21 9.41 -27.66
CA LYS A 629 -13.33 10.59 -27.64
C LYS A 629 -13.49 11.35 -26.32
N GLN A 630 -12.36 11.75 -25.71
CA GLN A 630 -12.31 12.78 -24.67
C GLN A 630 -12.46 14.16 -25.32
N VAL A 631 -13.24 15.04 -24.70
CA VAL A 631 -13.65 16.34 -25.30
C VAL A 631 -13.02 17.55 -24.59
N ILE A 632 -12.25 17.34 -23.53
CA ILE A 632 -11.57 18.43 -22.80
C ILE A 632 -10.06 18.22 -22.92
N ASP A 633 -9.42 19.11 -23.69
CA ASP A 633 -7.98 19.08 -23.93
C ASP A 633 -7.20 19.34 -22.64
N ALA A 634 -6.41 18.35 -22.20
CA ALA A 634 -5.35 18.59 -21.23
C ALA A 634 -4.14 19.13 -21.99
N THR A 635 -3.84 20.41 -21.82
CA THR A 635 -2.74 21.09 -22.52
C THR A 635 -1.41 20.39 -22.23
N THR A 636 -0.87 19.66 -23.22
CA THR A 636 0.51 19.15 -23.23
C THR A 636 1.08 19.34 -24.64
N PRO A 637 2.33 19.82 -24.83
CA PRO A 637 2.85 20.16 -26.16
C PRO A 637 3.15 18.93 -27.02
N LEU A 638 2.94 19.07 -28.33
CA LEU A 638 3.18 18.07 -29.37
C LEU A 638 4.66 17.64 -29.49
N PRO A 639 4.95 16.34 -29.71
CA PRO A 639 6.29 15.85 -30.03
C PRO A 639 6.61 15.98 -31.53
N PHE A 640 7.86 16.32 -31.81
CA PHE A 640 8.48 16.29 -33.14
C PHE A 640 8.74 14.85 -33.62
N THR A 641 8.55 14.61 -34.92
CA THR A 641 8.70 13.32 -35.60
C THR A 641 10.13 13.08 -36.12
N THR A 642 10.58 11.83 -35.92
CA THR A 642 11.46 10.96 -36.75
C THR A 642 12.89 11.36 -37.15
N LEU A 643 13.86 10.49 -36.80
CA LEU A 643 14.54 9.63 -37.79
C LEU A 643 15.13 8.36 -37.15
N GLU A 644 15.07 7.26 -37.90
CA GLU A 644 15.43 5.88 -37.55
C GLU A 644 16.94 5.59 -37.57
N SER A 645 17.39 4.58 -36.81
CA SER A 645 18.24 3.47 -37.33
C SER A 645 18.58 2.41 -36.26
N GLN A 646 18.00 1.22 -36.44
CA GLN A 646 18.69 -0.08 -36.62
C GLN A 646 19.68 -0.64 -35.55
N THR A 647 19.24 -1.70 -34.85
CA THR A 647 19.74 -3.12 -34.99
C THR A 647 20.14 -3.89 -33.71
N GLN A 648 19.46 -5.05 -33.53
CA GLN A 648 19.80 -6.35 -32.89
C GLN A 648 19.99 -6.45 -31.34
N GLN A 649 19.07 -7.11 -30.62
CA GLN A 649 19.01 -8.57 -30.25
C GLN A 649 20.18 -8.99 -29.31
N ILE A 650 20.02 -9.63 -28.13
CA ILE A 650 19.34 -10.90 -27.78
C ILE A 650 19.09 -11.00 -26.24
N GLN A 651 17.89 -11.50 -25.88
CA GLN A 651 17.40 -12.35 -24.75
C GLN A 651 18.33 -12.64 -23.54
N SER A 652 17.87 -12.65 -22.28
CA SER A 652 16.91 -13.61 -21.68
C SER A 652 16.69 -13.22 -20.19
N ALA A 653 15.46 -12.99 -19.72
CA ALA A 653 14.52 -13.94 -19.10
C ALA A 653 14.98 -14.57 -17.76
N ALA A 654 14.42 -14.09 -16.64
CA ALA A 654 13.96 -14.95 -15.54
C ALA A 654 13.03 -14.18 -14.56
N THR A 655 11.84 -14.74 -14.43
CA THR A 655 10.69 -14.41 -13.60
C THR A 655 10.87 -14.79 -12.12
N ASN A 656 10.38 -13.99 -11.17
CA ASN A 656 9.18 -14.32 -10.37
C ASN A 656 8.89 -13.37 -9.20
N LYS A 657 7.71 -12.73 -9.30
CA LYS A 657 6.64 -12.55 -8.30
C LYS A 657 6.99 -12.60 -6.80
N GLY A 658 6.93 -11.43 -6.16
CA GLY A 658 6.71 -11.26 -4.72
C GLY A 658 5.24 -10.92 -4.43
N VAL A 659 4.66 -11.62 -3.45
CA VAL A 659 3.26 -11.57 -3.05
C VAL A 659 3.14 -10.83 -1.70
N LYS A 660 2.27 -9.80 -1.70
CA LYS A 660 1.36 -9.32 -0.65
C LYS A 660 1.84 -8.49 0.57
N ARG A 661 1.08 -7.39 0.72
CA ARG A 661 0.26 -6.97 1.89
C ARG A 661 0.88 -6.06 2.96
N THR A 662 0.34 -4.84 2.90
CA THR A 662 -0.06 -3.94 3.99
C THR A 662 -1.07 -4.54 4.96
N LEU A 663 -1.03 -4.12 6.25
CA LEU A 663 -2.15 -4.05 7.21
C LEU A 663 -1.78 -2.96 8.26
N PHE A 664 -2.31 -1.72 8.20
CA PHE A 664 -3.56 -1.17 8.81
C PHE A 664 -3.33 -0.58 10.24
N VAL A 665 -3.70 0.69 10.52
CA VAL A 665 -4.96 1.18 11.19
C VAL A 665 -4.68 1.49 12.69
N GLU A 666 -5.18 2.51 13.40
CA GLU A 666 -6.46 3.24 13.40
C GLU A 666 -6.35 4.59 14.17
N ASN A 667 -7.34 5.47 13.95
CA ASN A 667 -8.09 6.39 14.84
C ASN A 667 -7.71 6.48 16.34
N GLU A 668 -7.94 7.54 17.13
CA GLU A 668 -9.04 8.53 17.21
C GLU A 668 -8.65 9.68 18.24
N PRO A 669 -9.55 10.46 18.89
CA PRO A 669 -9.99 11.83 18.57
C PRO A 669 -9.55 12.96 19.56
N SER A 670 -10.21 14.11 19.39
CA SER A 670 -9.94 15.51 19.76
C SER A 670 -10.40 16.07 21.14
N LYS A 671 -9.84 17.27 21.47
CA LYS A 671 -10.24 18.37 22.40
C LYS A 671 -9.64 18.28 23.83
N ALA A 672 -9.21 19.35 24.52
CA ALA A 672 -9.37 20.81 24.38
C ALA A 672 -8.18 21.57 25.02
N HIS A 673 -8.02 22.85 24.63
CA HIS A 673 -7.06 23.80 25.19
C HIS A 673 -7.48 24.33 26.57
N SER A 674 -6.50 24.46 27.48
CA SER A 674 -6.43 25.61 28.42
C SER A 674 -4.97 25.96 28.70
N LYS A 675 -4.69 27.27 28.78
CA LYS A 675 -3.39 27.89 29.05
C LYS A 675 -3.09 27.83 30.55
N HIS A 676 -1.85 27.52 30.96
CA HIS A 676 -1.02 28.40 31.79
C HIS A 676 0.34 27.75 32.17
N ASP A 677 1.32 28.65 32.24
CA ASP A 677 2.54 28.68 33.04
C ASP A 677 3.81 27.87 32.69
N GLU A 678 4.88 28.66 32.67
CA GLU A 678 6.29 28.34 32.49
C GLU A 678 6.77 27.41 33.60
N GLY A 679 7.36 26.29 33.18
CA GLY A 679 8.13 25.39 34.02
C GLY A 679 9.07 24.60 33.12
N SER A 680 10.37 24.85 33.27
CA SER A 680 11.48 24.16 32.62
C SER A 680 11.24 22.66 32.36
N GLN A 681 10.93 22.29 31.12
CA GLN A 681 10.95 20.90 30.67
C GLN A 681 12.40 20.51 30.34
N PRO A 682 12.86 19.30 30.73
CA PRO A 682 14.21 18.85 30.40
C PRO A 682 14.31 18.66 28.88
N LEU A 683 15.34 19.24 28.24
CA LEU A 683 15.67 18.96 26.85
C LEU A 683 15.81 17.43 26.69
N SER A 684 14.84 16.78 26.05
CA SER A 684 14.92 15.35 25.79
C SER A 684 16.12 15.10 24.89
N THR A 685 17.11 14.34 25.38
CA THR A 685 18.26 13.97 24.55
C THR A 685 17.79 13.12 23.36
N ASN A 686 18.53 13.14 22.24
CA ASN A 686 18.24 12.30 21.07
C ASN A 686 18.11 10.81 21.41
N SER A 687 18.86 10.36 22.44
CA SER A 687 18.83 9.01 22.99
C SER A 687 17.49 8.67 23.67
N THR A 688 16.97 9.60 24.48
CA THR A 688 15.65 9.46 25.12
C THR A 688 14.53 9.41 24.07
N ARG A 689 14.62 10.26 23.04
CA ARG A 689 13.62 10.32 21.96
C ARG A 689 13.54 9.01 21.18
N ILE A 690 14.67 8.42 20.78
CA ILE A 690 14.68 7.14 20.05
C ILE A 690 14.11 6.01 20.91
N SER A 691 14.40 5.99 22.22
CA SER A 691 13.88 4.96 23.13
C SER A 691 12.35 5.01 23.24
N ALA A 692 11.78 6.23 23.27
CA ALA A 692 10.34 6.44 23.25
C ALA A 692 9.72 6.06 21.89
N GLU A 693 10.33 6.47 20.77
CA GLU A 693 9.89 6.08 19.42
C GLU A 693 9.92 4.55 19.24
N PHE A 694 10.97 3.88 19.73
CA PHE A 694 11.10 2.42 19.71
C PHE A 694 10.01 1.72 20.52
N SER A 695 9.75 2.19 21.74
CA SER A 695 8.70 1.63 22.60
C SER A 695 7.32 1.68 21.95
N ASN A 696 7.05 2.69 21.10
CA ASN A 696 5.81 2.80 20.34
C ASN A 696 5.76 1.85 19.12
N LEU A 697 6.91 1.49 18.54
CA LEU A 697 6.99 0.58 17.38
C LEU A 697 6.77 -0.89 17.74
N VAL A 698 7.03 -1.30 18.99
CA VAL A 698 6.79 -2.68 19.43
C VAL A 698 5.29 -2.89 19.66
N VAL A 699 4.66 -3.71 18.81
CA VAL A 699 3.24 -4.09 18.91
C VAL A 699 3.17 -5.56 19.37
N PRO A 700 2.33 -5.91 20.37
CA PRO A 700 2.15 -7.30 20.78
C PRO A 700 1.62 -8.13 19.62
N LYS A 701 2.11 -9.37 19.53
CA LYS A 701 1.63 -10.35 18.54
C LYS A 701 0.17 -10.66 18.84
N VAL A 702 -0.75 -10.19 18.00
CA VAL A 702 -2.15 -10.63 18.03
C VAL A 702 -2.14 -12.13 17.69
N GLU A 703 -2.47 -12.97 18.66
CA GLU A 703 -2.69 -14.39 18.36
C GLU A 703 -3.90 -14.49 17.42
N PRO A 704 -3.79 -15.16 16.27
CA PRO A 704 -4.96 -15.41 15.44
C PRO A 704 -5.94 -16.27 16.24
N ALA A 705 -7.21 -15.84 16.26
CA ALA A 705 -8.31 -16.67 16.70
C ALA A 705 -8.30 -17.99 15.90
N ASP A 706 -8.46 -19.10 16.63
CA ASP A 706 -8.50 -20.49 16.16
C ASP A 706 -7.20 -21.12 15.60
N LYS A 707 -6.35 -21.58 16.52
CA LYS A 707 -5.33 -22.61 16.26
C LYS A 707 -5.92 -24.02 16.06
N SER A 708 -7.24 -24.20 16.21
CA SER A 708 -7.94 -25.49 16.11
C SER A 708 -7.98 -26.05 14.67
N LEU A 709 -7.98 -25.19 13.64
CA LEU A 709 -8.06 -25.61 12.24
C LEU A 709 -6.71 -26.01 11.62
N ILE A 710 -5.58 -25.57 12.19
CA ILE A 710 -4.24 -25.84 11.63
C ILE A 710 -3.69 -27.20 12.11
N SER A 711 -4.09 -27.69 13.28
CA SER A 711 -3.73 -29.03 13.77
C SER A 711 -4.41 -30.14 12.96
N ALA A 712 -5.63 -29.91 12.47
CA ALA A 712 -6.39 -30.84 11.64
C ALA A 712 -5.81 -31.03 10.22
N LEU A 713 -5.03 -30.07 9.70
CA LEU A 713 -4.38 -30.17 8.39
C LEU A 713 -3.02 -30.89 8.44
N ARG A 714 -2.37 -30.97 9.62
CA ARG A 714 -1.09 -31.71 9.79
C ARG A 714 -1.29 -33.21 10.02
N SER A 715 -2.42 -33.63 10.57
CA SER A 715 -2.72 -35.06 10.77
C SER A 715 -3.11 -35.78 9.46
N ARG A 716 -3.70 -35.08 8.49
CA ARG A 716 -4.05 -35.66 7.17
C ARG A 716 -2.87 -35.87 6.22
N SER A 717 -1.77 -35.13 6.38
CA SER A 717 -0.57 -35.28 5.51
C SER A 717 0.40 -36.37 5.98
N GLN A 718 0.40 -36.72 7.27
CA GLN A 718 1.22 -37.83 7.80
C GLN A 718 0.56 -39.21 7.57
N ALA A 719 -0.77 -39.31 7.55
CA ALA A 719 -1.47 -40.56 7.26
C ALA A 719 -1.33 -41.04 5.80
N LYS A 720 -0.98 -40.13 4.87
CA LYS A 720 -0.81 -40.46 3.44
C LYS A 720 0.62 -40.88 3.07
N LYS A 721 1.62 -40.67 3.96
CA LYS A 721 3.03 -41.05 3.72
C LYS A 721 3.43 -42.42 4.29
N ILE A 722 2.59 -43.02 5.12
CA ILE A 722 2.85 -44.33 5.74
C ILE A 722 2.22 -45.48 4.92
N LYS A 723 1.33 -45.19 3.96
CA LYS A 723 0.66 -46.21 3.13
C LYS A 723 1.42 -46.60 1.85
N ASP A 724 2.42 -45.83 1.42
CA ASP A 724 3.15 -46.05 0.16
C ASP A 724 4.55 -46.67 0.35
N SER A 725 4.85 -47.26 1.52
CA SER A 725 6.19 -47.83 1.82
C SER A 725 6.21 -49.23 2.42
N ILE A 726 5.10 -49.98 2.36
CA ILE A 726 5.08 -51.40 2.76
C ILE A 726 4.23 -52.19 1.76
N GLY A 727 4.87 -53.07 0.98
CA GLY A 727 4.18 -54.19 0.35
C GLY A 727 4.65 -54.60 -1.03
N ASP A 728 5.92 -54.98 -1.20
CA ASP A 728 6.33 -55.95 -2.22
C ASP A 728 7.57 -56.70 -1.74
N VAL A 729 7.37 -57.76 -0.94
CA VAL A 729 8.33 -58.88 -0.81
C VAL A 729 7.55 -60.18 -0.61
N HIS A 730 7.91 -61.14 -1.46
CA HIS A 730 7.46 -62.52 -1.60
C HIS A 730 7.13 -63.32 -0.32
N SER A 731 6.11 -64.15 -0.49
CA SER A 731 5.81 -65.38 0.25
C SER A 731 6.86 -66.48 0.04
N PRO A 732 6.97 -67.42 0.99
CA PRO A 732 6.82 -68.82 0.59
C PRO A 732 6.01 -69.70 1.58
N ASN A 733 5.24 -70.61 0.97
CA ASN A 733 4.89 -71.97 1.39
C ASN A 733 4.45 -72.24 2.85
N LYS A 734 3.15 -72.46 3.05
CA LYS A 734 2.54 -73.81 3.10
C LYS A 734 1.03 -73.72 3.04
#